data_AF-A0AAN6C8T3-F1
#
_entry.id   AF-A0AAN6C8T3-F1
#
_cell.length_a   1.000
_cell.length_b   1.000
_cell.length_c   1.000
_cell.angle_alpha   90.00
_cell.angle_beta   90.00
_cell.angle_gamma   90.00
#
_symmetry.space_group_name_H-M   'P 1'
#
loop_
_entity.id
_entity.type
_entity.pdbx_description
1 polymer ?
#
loop_
_entity_poly.entity_id
_entity_poly.type
_entity_poly.pdbx_seq_one_letter_code
_entity_poly.pdbx_strand_id
1 'polypeptide(L)'
;MVQYVFTPWRDRYELLLVREQMYTGITTNARDPKQKLGQDASGSSEDMQIRQDIDDKEMRARQHQAVARVSMWMQRGNCPHLIESTALLMAAMLSDREAATRENAASSAYAIRATYSAAFSRFVTGLLDSHQDKQRKQSMYSVADTIGLPATFVELRHQCTHEQLPSLAKLRTAARKALLWIWDYHWKQLDEDSSDPCRMAILRYLKEGDATKLGTILDDFERWPKERLLKTIQELTQQLKGAKVDKKATNPGAMDTTMKDHEVDTVIVVEEEDDDFGWSQFQGPWKPKPIGIVYNGMYHVPSPASTNVMTAAGTGAMMLRTRGKPAISQTEDWIFINCREGSSNNYAYLVVDDKSKDAVIIDPANPPEVAPILKDAIQAGKINLTAILAELGTPKLDIIGGKDCEGVTKTPGHGETFKLGDITFKGVHTPCHTQDSICFFAQDGNDKAVFTGDTLFIGGCGRFFEGDAKEMHEALNERLAALPDDTVVYPGHEYTKANVQFAASISQREAVQSLHSFAENNKVTTGKFTIGDEKEHNVFMRVEDPEIQKQTGETEPVAVMAKLREMKNNFNPVGNLISPPKRKTPAASGSAAPKTRQSKLAKEHNVTPQEEGEIREAFSLFAEPMDGEKYGVLPIDDVKSALIALGVPPSSHAELKEFVSILDPDNDGYATFEPFFAICALKFHTREHDSDAHRAEVEEAFRLFTNGQDGPITLGHLRRVAAVLKEDVDEELLKDMILEANGGVGVARGVGAEEFDRVMKSAGVWR
;
A
#
# COMPACT_ATOMS: atom_id res chain seq x y z
N MET A 1 -31.01 1.44 -1.27
CA MET A 1 -30.69 0.01 -1.18
C MET A 1 -29.46 -0.26 -2.05
N VAL A 2 -28.30 0.16 -1.55
CA VAL A 2 -26.99 0.19 -2.27
C VAL A 2 -25.93 -0.60 -1.48
N GLN A 3 -26.39 -1.32 -0.46
CA GLN A 3 -25.62 -2.27 0.35
C GLN A 3 -25.55 -3.66 -0.29
N TYR A 4 -26.02 -3.80 -1.54
CA TYR A 4 -26.03 -5.08 -2.24
C TYR A 4 -24.73 -5.25 -3.01
N VAL A 5 -23.76 -5.92 -2.39
CA VAL A 5 -22.62 -6.49 -3.10
C VAL A 5 -23.05 -7.88 -3.59
N PHE A 6 -23.15 -8.03 -4.91
CA PHE A 6 -23.51 -9.30 -5.51
C PHE A 6 -22.31 -10.24 -5.51
N THR A 7 -22.43 -11.34 -4.77
CA THR A 7 -21.41 -12.38 -4.71
C THR A 7 -21.88 -13.66 -5.43
N PRO A 8 -20.98 -14.42 -6.08
CA PRO A 8 -21.37 -15.63 -6.80
C PRO A 8 -21.63 -16.85 -5.89
N TRP A 9 -21.13 -16.81 -4.65
CA TRP A 9 -21.41 -17.80 -3.60
C TRP A 9 -22.74 -17.54 -2.91
N ARG A 10 -23.36 -18.62 -2.41
CA ARG A 10 -24.66 -18.62 -1.74
C ARG A 10 -24.62 -17.89 -0.40
N ASP A 11 -23.60 -18.18 0.41
CA ASP A 11 -23.42 -17.62 1.74
C ASP A 11 -21.94 -17.64 2.15
N ARG A 12 -21.63 -17.02 3.30
CA ARG A 12 -20.26 -16.93 3.83
C ARG A 12 -19.65 -18.29 4.14
N TYR A 13 -20.46 -19.25 4.60
CA TYR A 13 -19.98 -20.61 4.87
C TYR A 13 -19.47 -21.29 3.60
N GLU A 14 -20.19 -21.15 2.47
CA GLU A 14 -19.74 -21.72 1.20
C GLU A 14 -18.36 -21.15 0.79
N LEU A 15 -18.15 -19.85 1.00
CA LEU A 15 -16.86 -19.20 0.77
C LEU A 15 -15.75 -19.74 1.69
N LEU A 16 -16.02 -19.83 3.00
CA LEU A 16 -15.04 -20.32 3.98
C LEU A 16 -14.74 -21.82 3.81
N LEU A 17 -15.71 -22.62 3.39
CA LEU A 17 -15.51 -24.02 3.06
C LEU A 17 -14.57 -24.17 1.86
N VAL A 18 -14.75 -23.37 0.81
CA VAL A 18 -13.83 -23.35 -0.34
C VAL A 18 -12.42 -22.93 0.09
N ARG A 19 -12.29 -21.92 0.97
CA ARG A 19 -11.01 -21.54 1.57
C ARG A 19 -10.33 -22.72 2.27
N GLU A 20 -11.05 -23.39 3.17
CA GLU A 20 -10.56 -24.55 3.93
C GLU A 20 -10.10 -25.67 2.98
N GLN A 21 -10.93 -26.00 1.99
CA GLN A 21 -10.65 -27.07 1.04
C GLN A 21 -9.46 -26.76 0.12
N MET A 22 -9.30 -25.51 -0.34
CA MET A 22 -8.15 -25.11 -1.17
C MET A 22 -6.83 -25.22 -0.40
N TYR A 23 -6.78 -24.71 0.82
CA TYR A 23 -5.55 -24.63 1.61
C TYR A 23 -5.31 -25.87 2.49
N THR A 24 -6.13 -26.92 2.37
CA THR A 24 -5.87 -28.20 3.03
C THR A 24 -4.50 -28.74 2.60
N GLY A 25 -3.61 -29.00 3.57
CA GLY A 25 -2.26 -29.49 3.32
C GLY A 25 -1.23 -28.44 2.86
N ILE A 26 -1.61 -27.16 2.81
CA ILE A 26 -0.68 -26.04 2.66
C ILE A 26 -0.45 -25.43 4.04
N THR A 27 0.80 -25.39 4.52
CA THR A 27 1.13 -24.82 5.82
C THR A 27 1.03 -23.29 5.76
N THR A 28 -0.01 -22.71 6.36
CA THR A 28 -0.34 -21.28 6.27
C THR A 28 0.03 -20.45 7.51
N ASN A 29 0.61 -21.04 8.56
CA ASN A 29 1.14 -20.31 9.73
C ASN A 29 2.33 -21.05 10.39
N ALA A 30 3.33 -20.29 10.83
CA ALA A 30 4.37 -20.70 11.79
C ALA A 30 3.80 -20.76 13.23
N ARG A 31 2.90 -21.71 13.50
CA ARG A 31 2.52 -22.12 14.86
C ARG A 31 2.92 -23.58 15.10
N ASP A 32 3.79 -23.73 16.10
CA ASP A 32 4.25 -24.91 16.83
C ASP A 32 4.01 -26.32 16.21
N PRO A 33 5.07 -27.06 15.81
CA PRO A 33 4.99 -28.46 15.34
C PRO A 33 4.47 -29.49 16.38
N LYS A 34 3.89 -29.06 17.50
CA LYS A 34 3.51 -29.92 18.62
C LYS A 34 2.03 -30.30 18.71
N GLN A 35 1.19 -29.96 17.73
CA GLN A 35 -0.24 -30.34 17.75
C GLN A 35 -0.66 -31.50 16.82
N LYS A 36 0.30 -32.20 16.20
CA LYS A 36 0.07 -33.54 15.64
C LYS A 36 1.14 -34.52 16.13
N LEU A 37 1.16 -34.80 17.43
CA LEU A 37 1.73 -36.05 17.94
C LEU A 37 0.97 -36.46 19.21
N GLY A 38 -0.31 -36.74 19.01
CA GLY A 38 -1.17 -37.37 20.00
C GLY A 38 -1.80 -38.61 19.39
N GLN A 39 -1.30 -39.76 19.82
CA GLN A 39 -1.89 -41.11 19.74
C GLN A 39 -1.55 -42.01 18.52
N ASP A 40 -0.94 -43.13 18.89
CA ASP A 40 -0.93 -44.47 18.26
C ASP A 40 0.05 -44.76 17.12
N ALA A 41 1.35 -44.63 17.44
CA ALA A 41 2.44 -45.27 16.70
C ALA A 41 2.59 -46.77 17.07
N SER A 42 1.66 -47.60 16.60
CA SER A 42 1.79 -49.06 16.61
C SER A 42 1.23 -49.69 15.34
N GLY A 43 1.56 -49.13 14.18
CA GLY A 43 1.23 -49.68 12.86
C GLY A 43 2.50 -50.07 12.10
N SER A 44 2.42 -51.11 11.26
CA SER A 44 3.51 -51.52 10.39
C SER A 44 3.88 -50.41 9.38
N SER A 45 5.09 -50.47 8.79
CA SER A 45 5.52 -49.49 7.77
C SER A 45 4.57 -49.45 6.55
N GLU A 46 3.90 -50.56 6.25
CA GLU A 46 2.89 -50.64 5.19
C GLU A 46 1.59 -49.95 5.61
N ASP A 47 1.14 -50.10 6.86
CA ASP A 47 -0.06 -49.41 7.37
C ASP A 47 0.12 -47.88 7.43
N MET A 48 1.32 -47.40 7.74
CA MET A 48 1.63 -45.97 7.70
C MET A 48 1.60 -45.42 6.26
N GLN A 49 2.14 -46.15 5.30
CA GLN A 49 2.12 -45.75 3.89
C GLN A 49 0.68 -45.73 3.35
N ILE A 50 -0.12 -46.75 3.66
CA ILE A 50 -1.54 -46.84 3.25
C ILE A 50 -2.35 -45.67 3.84
N ARG A 51 -2.15 -45.35 5.13
CA ARG A 51 -2.83 -44.20 5.77
C ARG A 51 -2.45 -42.88 5.12
N GLN A 52 -1.17 -42.68 4.82
CA GLN A 52 -0.69 -41.45 4.19
C GLN A 52 -1.20 -41.30 2.74
N ASP A 53 -1.27 -42.39 1.99
CA ASP A 53 -1.83 -42.41 0.62
C ASP A 53 -3.35 -42.11 0.62
N ILE A 54 -4.08 -42.58 1.65
CA ILE A 54 -5.51 -42.29 1.83
C ILE A 54 -5.71 -40.80 2.16
N ASP A 55 -4.95 -40.25 3.10
CA ASP A 55 -5.02 -38.83 3.48
C ASP A 55 -4.70 -37.90 2.29
N ASP A 56 -3.70 -38.24 1.48
CA ASP A 56 -3.33 -37.50 0.27
C ASP A 56 -4.40 -37.60 -0.84
N LYS A 57 -5.13 -38.72 -0.91
CA LYS A 57 -6.24 -38.89 -1.84
C LYS A 57 -7.46 -38.07 -1.41
N GLU A 58 -7.77 -38.06 -0.12
CA GLU A 58 -8.88 -37.27 0.42
C GLU A 58 -8.61 -35.77 0.31
N MET A 59 -7.39 -35.33 0.63
CA MET A 59 -6.94 -33.95 0.45
C MET A 59 -7.13 -33.49 -1.01
N ARG A 60 -6.66 -34.30 -1.97
CA ARG A 60 -6.83 -33.98 -3.40
C ARG A 60 -8.30 -33.89 -3.79
N ALA A 61 -9.14 -34.81 -3.33
CA ALA A 61 -10.57 -34.78 -3.64
C ALA A 61 -11.25 -33.48 -3.16
N ARG A 62 -10.89 -33.00 -1.96
CA ARG A 62 -11.37 -31.71 -1.42
C ARG A 62 -10.91 -30.53 -2.29
N GLN A 63 -9.64 -30.50 -2.68
CA GLN A 63 -9.10 -29.45 -3.56
C GLN A 63 -9.76 -29.46 -4.94
N HIS A 64 -9.99 -30.63 -5.55
CA HIS A 64 -10.74 -30.75 -6.81
C HIS A 64 -12.17 -30.22 -6.68
N GLN A 65 -12.86 -30.53 -5.58
CA GLN A 65 -14.20 -30.04 -5.33
C GLN A 65 -14.24 -28.51 -5.21
N ALA A 66 -13.25 -27.94 -4.53
CA ALA A 66 -13.12 -26.49 -4.38
C ALA A 66 -12.85 -25.80 -5.73
N VAL A 67 -11.93 -26.34 -6.55
CA VAL A 67 -11.66 -25.83 -7.91
C VAL A 67 -12.91 -25.87 -8.77
N ALA A 68 -13.66 -26.98 -8.74
CA ALA A 68 -14.92 -27.09 -9.48
C ALA A 68 -15.97 -26.07 -8.99
N ARG A 69 -16.01 -25.80 -7.68
CA ARG A 69 -16.92 -24.81 -7.09
C ARG A 69 -16.58 -23.39 -7.54
N VAL A 70 -15.31 -23.00 -7.51
CA VAL A 70 -14.87 -21.68 -7.99
C VAL A 70 -15.10 -21.54 -9.49
N SER A 71 -14.88 -22.59 -10.28
CA SER A 71 -15.20 -22.59 -11.71
C SER A 71 -16.69 -22.27 -11.97
N MET A 72 -17.60 -22.85 -11.17
CA MET A 72 -19.03 -22.49 -11.23
C MET A 72 -19.26 -21.01 -10.84
N TRP A 73 -18.57 -20.49 -9.82
CA TRP A 73 -18.68 -19.08 -9.44
C TRP A 73 -18.21 -18.13 -10.54
N MET A 74 -17.14 -18.48 -11.26
CA MET A 74 -16.67 -17.70 -12.41
C MET A 74 -17.73 -17.61 -13.51
N GLN A 75 -18.46 -18.70 -13.78
CA GLN A 75 -19.56 -18.71 -14.77
C GLN A 75 -20.78 -17.89 -14.32
N ARG A 76 -20.98 -17.70 -13.02
CA ARG A 76 -22.05 -16.83 -12.48
C ARG A 76 -21.71 -15.34 -12.62
N GLY A 77 -20.46 -14.99 -12.87
CA GLY A 77 -19.97 -13.62 -12.94
C GLY A 77 -19.59 -13.03 -11.58
N ASN A 78 -18.88 -11.91 -11.58
CA ASN A 78 -18.41 -11.18 -10.38
C ASN A 78 -17.59 -12.02 -9.39
N CYS A 79 -16.86 -13.02 -9.87
CA CYS A 79 -15.90 -13.74 -9.04
C CYS A 79 -14.64 -12.87 -8.85
N PRO A 80 -14.20 -12.57 -7.61
CA PRO A 80 -12.98 -11.81 -7.36
C PRO A 80 -11.75 -12.46 -8.02
N HIS A 81 -10.90 -11.63 -8.64
CA HIS A 81 -9.72 -12.08 -9.38
C HIS A 81 -8.78 -12.96 -8.55
N LEU A 82 -8.62 -12.67 -7.25
CA LEU A 82 -7.77 -13.47 -6.36
C LEU A 82 -8.34 -14.86 -6.09
N ILE A 83 -9.67 -15.02 -6.03
CA ILE A 83 -10.33 -16.32 -5.88
C ILE A 83 -10.18 -17.15 -7.16
N GLU A 84 -10.37 -16.52 -8.33
CA GLU A 84 -10.07 -17.12 -9.63
C GLU A 84 -8.61 -17.58 -9.71
N SER A 85 -7.67 -16.69 -9.36
CA SER A 85 -6.23 -16.96 -9.40
C SER A 85 -5.83 -18.13 -8.49
N THR A 86 -6.39 -18.21 -7.28
CA THR A 86 -6.22 -19.36 -6.37
C THR A 86 -6.67 -20.66 -7.03
N ALA A 87 -7.85 -20.68 -7.66
CA ALA A 87 -8.36 -21.89 -8.32
C ALA A 87 -7.54 -22.30 -9.53
N LEU A 88 -7.07 -21.35 -10.35
CA LEU A 88 -6.21 -21.62 -11.52
C LEU A 88 -4.85 -22.21 -11.10
N LEU A 89 -4.20 -21.63 -10.09
CA LEU A 89 -2.93 -22.14 -9.54
C LEU A 89 -3.12 -23.53 -8.92
N MET A 90 -4.21 -23.73 -8.17
CA MET A 90 -4.54 -25.03 -7.56
C MET A 90 -4.83 -26.09 -8.63
N ALA A 91 -5.59 -25.75 -9.66
CA ALA A 91 -5.89 -26.65 -10.77
C ALA A 91 -4.60 -27.10 -11.48
N ALA A 92 -3.67 -26.18 -11.74
CA ALA A 92 -2.36 -26.49 -12.30
C ALA A 92 -1.57 -27.48 -11.42
N MET A 93 -1.58 -27.27 -10.09
CA MET A 93 -0.92 -28.15 -9.12
C MET A 93 -1.56 -29.55 -9.05
N LEU A 94 -2.89 -29.64 -9.12
CA LEU A 94 -3.60 -30.91 -9.13
C LEU A 94 -3.31 -31.70 -10.41
N SER A 95 -3.40 -31.04 -11.58
CA SER A 95 -3.08 -31.67 -12.86
C SER A 95 -1.63 -32.15 -12.93
N ASP A 96 -0.68 -31.40 -12.35
CA ASP A 96 0.73 -31.80 -12.26
C ASP A 96 0.92 -33.09 -11.44
N ARG A 97 0.25 -33.19 -10.29
CA ARG A 97 0.27 -34.38 -9.43
C ARG A 97 -0.37 -35.58 -10.11
N GLU A 98 -1.47 -35.40 -10.83
CA GLU A 98 -2.12 -36.47 -11.59
C GLU A 98 -1.25 -36.94 -12.76
N ALA A 99 -0.63 -36.01 -13.47
CA ALA A 99 0.27 -36.31 -14.57
C ALA A 99 1.49 -37.14 -14.12
N ALA A 100 2.02 -36.87 -12.93
CA ALA A 100 3.12 -37.65 -12.34
C ALA A 100 2.75 -39.12 -12.06
N THR A 101 1.46 -39.46 -11.95
CA THR A 101 0.99 -40.84 -11.71
C THR A 101 0.69 -41.64 -12.99
N ARG A 102 0.74 -41.02 -14.17
CA ARG A 102 0.41 -41.65 -15.46
C ARG A 102 1.66 -42.04 -16.24
N GLU A 103 1.59 -43.13 -17.00
CA GLU A 103 2.72 -43.69 -17.78
C GLU A 103 3.25 -42.76 -18.90
N ASN A 104 2.50 -41.72 -19.31
CA ASN A 104 2.88 -40.77 -20.37
C ASN A 104 3.41 -39.41 -19.83
N ALA A 105 4.28 -39.45 -18.82
CA ALA A 105 4.79 -38.27 -18.13
C ALA A 105 5.49 -37.23 -19.04
N ALA A 106 6.18 -37.65 -20.11
CA ALA A 106 6.93 -36.76 -20.99
C ALA A 106 6.05 -35.82 -21.84
N SER A 107 4.94 -36.34 -22.40
CA SER A 107 3.95 -35.53 -23.15
C SER A 107 3.19 -34.58 -22.22
N SER A 108 2.98 -34.99 -20.97
CA SER A 108 2.33 -34.15 -19.96
C SER A 108 3.19 -32.97 -19.49
N ALA A 109 4.52 -33.09 -19.48
CA ALA A 109 5.40 -32.09 -18.88
C ALA A 109 5.32 -30.71 -19.56
N TYR A 110 5.18 -30.67 -20.89
CA TYR A 110 4.98 -29.41 -21.62
C TYR A 110 3.61 -28.81 -21.32
N ALA A 111 2.55 -29.62 -21.35
CA ALA A 111 1.19 -29.19 -21.03
C ALA A 111 1.10 -28.62 -19.61
N ILE A 112 1.70 -29.30 -18.63
CA ILE A 112 1.74 -28.83 -17.24
C ILE A 112 2.51 -27.51 -17.11
N ARG A 113 3.66 -27.36 -17.78
CA ARG A 113 4.41 -26.08 -17.80
C ARG A 113 3.57 -24.95 -18.38
N ALA A 114 2.84 -25.20 -19.47
CA ALA A 114 1.93 -24.23 -20.08
C ALA A 114 0.78 -23.87 -19.12
N THR A 115 0.16 -24.85 -18.46
CA THR A 115 -0.92 -24.61 -17.49
C THR A 115 -0.46 -23.75 -16.32
N TYR A 116 0.70 -24.05 -15.72
CA TYR A 116 1.27 -23.21 -14.67
C TYR A 116 1.59 -21.80 -15.15
N SER A 117 2.20 -21.68 -16.33
CA SER A 117 2.60 -20.38 -16.89
C SER A 117 1.39 -19.51 -17.20
N ALA A 118 0.30 -20.09 -17.72
CA ALA A 118 -0.96 -19.40 -17.95
C ALA A 118 -1.62 -18.95 -16.64
N ALA A 119 -1.73 -19.85 -15.66
CA ALA A 119 -2.29 -19.53 -14.34
C ALA A 119 -1.50 -18.42 -13.63
N PHE A 120 -0.17 -18.52 -13.63
CA PHE A 120 0.70 -17.53 -12.99
C PHE A 120 0.68 -16.18 -13.71
N SER A 121 0.68 -16.18 -15.04
CA SER A 121 0.60 -14.93 -15.82
C SER A 121 -0.73 -14.22 -15.64
N ARG A 122 -1.84 -14.98 -15.55
CA ARG A 122 -3.17 -14.43 -15.25
C ARG A 122 -3.22 -13.81 -13.86
N PHE A 123 -2.67 -14.50 -12.85
CA PHE A 123 -2.56 -13.99 -11.48
C PHE A 123 -1.86 -12.64 -11.43
N VAL A 124 -0.62 -12.57 -11.92
CA VAL A 124 0.22 -11.35 -11.85
C VAL A 124 -0.37 -10.23 -12.68
N THR A 125 -0.76 -10.48 -13.93
CA THR A 125 -1.27 -9.43 -14.83
C THR A 125 -2.58 -8.86 -14.32
N GLY A 126 -3.56 -9.71 -13.96
CA GLY A 126 -4.85 -9.22 -13.49
C GLY A 126 -4.79 -8.47 -12.17
N LEU A 127 -3.82 -8.81 -11.30
CA LEU A 127 -3.60 -8.09 -10.07
C LEU A 127 -2.98 -6.71 -10.35
N LEU A 128 -1.91 -6.65 -11.14
CA LEU A 128 -1.25 -5.37 -11.44
C LEU A 128 -2.14 -4.44 -12.25
N ASP A 129 -2.88 -4.95 -13.23
CA ASP A 129 -3.83 -4.14 -14.02
C ASP A 129 -4.94 -3.53 -13.15
N SER A 130 -5.40 -4.26 -12.11
CA SER A 130 -6.41 -3.75 -11.18
C SER A 130 -5.92 -2.59 -10.30
N HIS A 131 -4.60 -2.49 -10.11
CA HIS A 131 -3.94 -1.44 -9.33
C HIS A 131 -3.25 -0.39 -10.23
N GLN A 132 -3.38 -0.51 -11.55
CA GLN A 132 -2.78 0.42 -12.48
C GLN A 132 -3.62 1.69 -12.59
N ASP A 133 -2.98 2.84 -12.44
CA ASP A 133 -3.60 4.15 -12.64
C ASP A 133 -3.98 4.34 -14.13
N LYS A 134 -5.22 4.77 -14.38
CA LYS A 134 -5.72 5.03 -15.74
C LYS A 134 -5.12 6.30 -16.35
N GLN A 135 -4.53 7.18 -15.55
CA GLN A 135 -3.97 8.46 -16.01
C GLN A 135 -2.47 8.37 -16.36
N ARG A 136 -1.72 7.43 -15.78
CA ARG A 136 -0.27 7.25 -16.06
C ARG A 136 0.09 5.79 -16.30
N LYS A 137 0.82 5.52 -17.39
CA LYS A 137 1.41 4.20 -17.67
C LYS A 137 2.62 3.97 -16.77
N GLN A 138 2.40 3.49 -15.56
CA GLN A 138 3.47 3.01 -14.68
C GLN A 138 4.00 1.65 -15.15
N SER A 139 5.25 1.33 -14.83
CA SER A 139 5.81 0.02 -15.13
C SER A 139 5.19 -1.05 -14.22
N MET A 140 5.09 -2.29 -14.71
CA MET A 140 4.59 -3.42 -13.90
C MET A 140 5.37 -3.62 -12.60
N TYR A 141 6.67 -3.29 -12.60
CA TYR A 141 7.52 -3.35 -11.41
C TYR A 141 7.18 -2.26 -10.39
N SER A 142 6.91 -1.04 -10.84
CA SER A 142 6.48 0.06 -9.97
C SER A 142 5.14 -0.22 -9.29
N VAL A 143 4.19 -0.79 -10.04
CA VAL A 143 2.88 -1.16 -9.49
C VAL A 143 3.05 -2.34 -8.50
N ALA A 144 3.91 -3.30 -8.81
CA ALA A 144 4.20 -4.44 -7.94
C ALA A 144 4.80 -4.01 -6.60
N ASP A 145 5.76 -3.08 -6.61
CA ASP A 145 6.37 -2.54 -5.39
C ASP A 145 5.34 -1.87 -4.48
N THR A 146 4.41 -1.11 -5.08
CA THR A 146 3.35 -0.40 -4.35
C THR A 146 2.43 -1.35 -3.57
N ILE A 147 2.14 -2.53 -4.13
CA ILE A 147 1.26 -3.53 -3.49
C ILE A 147 2.03 -4.62 -2.73
N GLY A 148 3.35 -4.51 -2.62
CA GLY A 148 4.20 -5.51 -1.97
C GLY A 148 4.24 -6.87 -2.69
N LEU A 149 4.02 -6.89 -4.01
CA LEU A 149 4.17 -8.09 -4.83
C LEU A 149 5.67 -8.28 -5.16
N PRO A 150 6.27 -9.46 -4.87
CA PRO A 150 7.69 -9.67 -5.13
C PRO A 150 8.07 -9.42 -6.60
N ALA A 151 9.14 -8.66 -6.85
CA ALA A 151 9.63 -8.38 -8.20
C ALA A 151 9.92 -9.67 -9.00
N THR A 152 10.35 -10.74 -8.32
CA THR A 152 10.55 -12.07 -8.91
C THR A 152 9.29 -12.69 -9.53
N PHE A 153 8.09 -12.28 -9.09
CA PHE A 153 6.82 -12.72 -9.71
C PHE A 153 6.56 -11.97 -11.01
N VAL A 154 6.90 -10.68 -11.07
CA VAL A 154 6.81 -9.87 -12.30
C VAL A 154 7.80 -10.38 -13.35
N GLU A 155 9.03 -10.69 -12.92
CA GLU A 155 10.05 -11.28 -13.77
C GLU A 155 9.63 -12.65 -14.30
N LEU A 156 9.11 -13.53 -13.43
CA LEU A 156 8.65 -14.85 -13.85
C LEU A 156 7.45 -14.74 -14.80
N ARG A 157 6.54 -13.78 -14.59
CA ARG A 157 5.45 -13.50 -15.55
C ARG A 157 6.03 -13.09 -16.91
N HIS A 158 7.02 -12.19 -16.94
CA HIS A 158 7.67 -11.78 -18.19
C HIS A 158 8.30 -12.98 -18.91
N GLN A 159 8.99 -13.86 -18.18
CA GLN A 159 9.55 -15.10 -18.73
C GLN A 159 8.48 -16.04 -19.28
N CYS A 160 7.35 -16.21 -18.59
CA CYS A 160 6.24 -17.04 -19.03
C CYS A 160 5.59 -16.56 -20.33
N THR A 161 5.62 -15.25 -20.63
CA THR A 161 4.91 -14.66 -21.78
C THR A 161 5.82 -14.32 -22.95
N HIS A 162 7.06 -13.89 -22.71
CA HIS A 162 7.95 -13.35 -23.74
C HIS A 162 9.25 -14.13 -23.93
N GLU A 163 9.67 -14.93 -22.95
CA GLU A 163 10.87 -15.77 -23.06
C GLU A 163 10.50 -17.25 -23.27
N GLN A 164 11.50 -18.13 -23.18
CA GLN A 164 11.24 -19.56 -23.13
C GLN A 164 10.51 -19.93 -21.83
N LEU A 165 9.49 -20.79 -21.97
CA LEU A 165 8.71 -21.29 -20.84
C LEU A 165 9.63 -21.74 -19.69
N PRO A 166 9.38 -21.31 -18.44
CA PRO A 166 10.23 -21.68 -17.32
C PRO A 166 10.24 -23.19 -17.04
N SER A 167 11.24 -23.64 -16.28
CA SER A 167 11.33 -25.04 -15.86
C SER A 167 10.18 -25.40 -14.92
N LEU A 168 9.76 -26.66 -14.95
CA LEU A 168 8.67 -27.15 -14.11
C LEU A 168 8.98 -26.99 -12.61
N ALA A 169 10.24 -27.12 -12.19
CA ALA A 169 10.67 -26.89 -10.81
C ALA A 169 10.49 -25.42 -10.37
N LYS A 170 10.85 -24.46 -11.25
CA LYS A 170 10.66 -23.02 -11.01
C LYS A 170 9.16 -22.72 -10.88
N LEU A 171 8.34 -23.22 -11.81
CA LEU A 171 6.88 -23.02 -11.82
C LEU A 171 6.18 -23.62 -10.60
N ARG A 172 6.52 -24.84 -10.19
CA ARG A 172 5.97 -25.48 -8.97
C ARG A 172 6.26 -24.65 -7.72
N THR A 173 7.49 -24.16 -7.60
CA THR A 173 7.91 -23.36 -6.44
C THR A 173 7.21 -22.00 -6.44
N ALA A 174 7.15 -21.35 -7.59
CA ALA A 174 6.47 -20.06 -7.75
C ALA A 174 4.97 -20.17 -7.47
N ALA A 175 4.29 -21.20 -7.97
CA ALA A 175 2.87 -21.42 -7.71
C ALA A 175 2.56 -21.59 -6.21
N ARG A 176 3.40 -22.32 -5.46
CA ARG A 176 3.25 -22.45 -4.00
C ARG A 176 3.47 -21.12 -3.29
N LYS A 177 4.53 -20.38 -3.65
CA LYS A 177 4.80 -19.05 -3.10
C LYS A 177 3.66 -18.07 -3.40
N ALA A 178 3.10 -18.12 -4.62
CA ALA A 178 1.95 -17.31 -5.00
C ALA A 178 0.69 -17.66 -4.19
N LEU A 179 0.39 -18.95 -3.97
CA LEU A 179 -0.74 -19.34 -3.12
C LEU A 179 -0.61 -18.86 -1.67
N LEU A 180 0.60 -18.90 -1.11
CA LEU A 180 0.90 -18.38 0.23
C LEU A 180 0.78 -16.85 0.27
N TRP A 181 1.31 -16.16 -0.74
CA TRP A 181 1.16 -14.72 -0.85
C TRP A 181 -0.32 -14.32 -0.96
N ILE A 182 -1.11 -15.01 -1.80
CA ILE A 182 -2.57 -14.77 -1.92
C ILE A 182 -3.29 -15.08 -0.61
N TRP A 183 -2.81 -16.05 0.17
CA TRP A 183 -3.37 -16.33 1.49
C TRP A 183 -3.22 -15.13 2.43
N ASP A 184 -2.00 -14.62 2.58
CA ASP A 184 -1.71 -13.49 3.46
C ASP A 184 -2.38 -12.19 2.96
N TYR A 185 -2.42 -11.99 1.64
CA TYR A 185 -3.01 -10.80 1.03
C TYR A 185 -4.55 -10.80 1.04
N HIS A 186 -5.21 -11.96 0.96
CA HIS A 186 -6.66 -12.04 0.76
C HIS A 186 -7.40 -13.02 1.69
N TRP A 187 -7.08 -14.31 1.65
CA TRP A 187 -7.90 -15.35 2.30
C TRP A 187 -7.85 -15.32 3.83
N LYS A 188 -6.72 -14.89 4.40
CA LYS A 188 -6.49 -14.82 5.85
C LYS A 188 -7.37 -13.79 6.55
N GLN A 189 -7.70 -12.70 5.85
CA GLN A 189 -8.50 -11.58 6.37
C GLN A 189 -10.01 -11.88 6.34
N LEU A 190 -10.43 -13.02 5.79
CA LEU A 190 -11.83 -13.42 5.80
C LEU A 190 -12.20 -14.01 7.18
N ASP A 191 -12.67 -13.18 8.10
CA ASP A 191 -13.06 -13.63 9.45
C ASP A 191 -14.17 -14.71 9.45
N GLU A 192 -14.12 -15.56 10.49
CA GLU A 192 -15.20 -16.47 10.89
C GLU A 192 -16.27 -15.67 11.61
N ASP A 193 -17.16 -15.04 10.84
CA ASP A 193 -18.13 -14.11 11.39
C ASP A 193 -19.23 -14.83 12.19
N SER A 194 -19.60 -14.24 13.33
CA SER A 194 -20.62 -14.75 14.25
C SER A 194 -22.04 -14.73 13.68
N SER A 195 -22.23 -14.16 12.49
CA SER A 195 -23.53 -13.99 11.82
C SER A 195 -23.96 -15.19 10.95
N ASP A 196 -23.28 -16.34 11.00
CA ASP A 196 -23.64 -17.51 10.18
C ASP A 196 -25.13 -17.88 10.36
N PRO A 197 -25.96 -17.79 9.30
CA PRO A 197 -27.39 -18.07 9.38
C PRO A 197 -27.72 -19.46 9.90
N CYS A 198 -26.85 -20.45 9.62
CA CYS A 198 -27.01 -21.82 10.12
C CYS A 198 -26.76 -21.88 11.64
N ARG A 199 -25.65 -21.29 12.12
CA ARG A 199 -25.34 -21.11 13.54
C ARG A 199 -26.43 -20.33 14.29
N MET A 200 -26.95 -19.25 13.70
CA MET A 200 -28.06 -18.46 14.27
C MET A 200 -29.35 -19.28 14.37
N ALA A 201 -29.68 -20.07 13.35
CA ALA A 201 -30.84 -20.96 13.37
C ALA A 201 -30.71 -22.04 14.46
N ILE A 202 -29.51 -22.63 14.62
CA ILE A 202 -29.24 -23.62 15.68
C ILE A 202 -29.29 -22.98 17.08
N LEU A 203 -28.70 -21.79 17.26
CA LEU A 203 -28.77 -21.08 18.54
C LEU A 203 -30.20 -20.63 18.87
N ARG A 204 -31.00 -20.28 17.87
CA ARG A 204 -32.43 -19.99 18.04
C ARG A 204 -33.19 -21.24 18.47
N TYR A 205 -32.93 -22.39 17.84
CA TYR A 205 -33.49 -23.69 18.24
C TYR A 205 -33.13 -24.03 19.70
N LEU A 206 -31.88 -23.82 20.11
CA LEU A 206 -31.40 -24.12 21.47
C LEU A 206 -31.93 -23.15 22.53
N LYS A 207 -32.35 -21.93 22.16
CA LYS A 207 -32.90 -20.92 23.07
C LYS A 207 -34.43 -20.96 23.20
N GLU A 208 -35.15 -21.52 22.22
CA GLU A 208 -36.61 -21.46 22.16
C GLU A 208 -37.25 -22.68 22.86
N GLY A 209 -38.00 -22.43 23.95
CA GLY A 209 -38.73 -23.47 24.71
C GLY A 209 -40.17 -23.74 24.23
N ASP A 210 -40.59 -23.10 23.14
CA ASP A 210 -41.97 -23.15 22.64
C ASP A 210 -42.10 -24.14 21.46
N ALA A 211 -42.84 -25.23 21.68
CA ALA A 211 -43.04 -26.32 20.72
C ALA A 211 -43.71 -25.87 19.41
N THR A 212 -44.46 -24.75 19.41
CA THR A 212 -45.17 -24.26 18.21
C THR A 212 -44.25 -23.55 17.21
N LYS A 213 -43.17 -22.92 17.69
CA LYS A 213 -42.15 -22.28 16.84
C LYS A 213 -41.05 -23.24 16.40
N LEU A 214 -40.92 -24.37 17.11
CA LEU A 214 -39.94 -25.41 16.83
C LEU A 214 -40.13 -26.02 15.43
N GLY A 215 -41.38 -26.20 14.99
CA GLY A 215 -41.70 -26.73 13.66
C GLY A 215 -41.15 -25.87 12.52
N THR A 216 -41.38 -24.56 12.56
CA THR A 216 -40.85 -23.60 11.57
C THR A 216 -39.32 -23.50 11.58
N ILE A 217 -38.67 -23.72 12.73
CA ILE A 217 -37.20 -23.71 12.83
C ILE A 217 -36.61 -25.01 12.25
N LEU A 218 -37.30 -26.14 12.39
CA LEU A 218 -36.90 -27.42 11.80
C LEU A 218 -37.05 -27.42 10.27
N ASP A 219 -38.09 -26.79 9.73
CA ASP A 219 -38.25 -26.59 8.28
C ASP A 219 -37.12 -25.72 7.70
N ASP A 220 -36.66 -24.72 8.46
CA ASP A 220 -35.50 -23.90 8.06
C ASP A 220 -34.19 -24.72 8.00
N PHE A 221 -34.06 -25.81 8.78
CA PHE A 221 -32.89 -26.68 8.73
C PHE A 221 -32.76 -27.48 7.43
N GLU A 222 -33.86 -27.73 6.71
CA GLU A 222 -33.82 -28.40 5.40
C GLU A 222 -33.04 -27.60 4.34
N ARG A 223 -32.80 -26.30 4.59
CA ARG A 223 -32.03 -25.42 3.71
C ARG A 223 -30.53 -25.73 3.69
N TRP A 224 -30.02 -26.48 4.69
CA TRP A 224 -28.61 -26.79 4.85
C TRP A 224 -28.33 -28.30 4.84
N PRO A 225 -27.17 -28.74 4.30
CA PRO A 225 -26.77 -30.13 4.36
C PRO A 225 -26.63 -30.62 5.80
N LYS A 226 -26.96 -31.89 6.04
CA LYS A 226 -26.89 -32.52 7.37
C LYS A 226 -25.50 -32.41 8.00
N GLU A 227 -24.45 -32.51 7.19
CA GLU A 227 -23.05 -32.42 7.62
C GLU A 227 -22.73 -31.03 8.18
N ARG A 228 -23.29 -29.96 7.58
CA ARG A 228 -23.12 -28.58 8.06
C ARG A 228 -23.81 -28.37 9.40
N LEU A 229 -25.05 -28.85 9.54
CA LEU A 229 -25.78 -28.78 10.80
C LEU A 229 -25.01 -29.49 11.92
N LEU A 230 -24.53 -30.71 11.66
CA LEU A 230 -23.76 -31.49 12.63
C LEU A 230 -22.42 -30.83 13.00
N LYS A 231 -21.66 -30.30 12.02
CA LYS A 231 -20.41 -29.57 12.29
C LYS A 231 -20.65 -28.35 13.17
N THR A 232 -21.67 -27.55 12.84
CA THR A 232 -22.04 -26.35 13.61
C THR A 232 -22.49 -26.70 15.04
N ILE A 233 -23.28 -27.77 15.20
CA ILE A 233 -23.69 -28.27 16.53
C ILE A 233 -22.46 -28.75 17.32
N GLN A 234 -21.52 -29.45 16.68
CA GLN A 234 -20.30 -29.93 17.31
C GLN A 234 -19.40 -28.78 17.78
N GLU A 235 -19.22 -27.75 16.96
CA GLU A 235 -18.48 -26.54 17.30
C GLU A 235 -19.11 -25.81 18.50
N LEU A 236 -20.44 -25.61 18.49
CA LEU A 236 -21.18 -25.01 19.61
C LEU A 236 -21.07 -25.86 20.89
N THR A 237 -21.15 -27.19 20.75
CA THR A 237 -21.00 -28.13 21.88
C THR A 237 -19.58 -28.12 22.45
N GLN A 238 -18.56 -27.96 21.60
CA GLN A 238 -17.16 -27.92 22.03
C GLN A 238 -16.83 -26.59 22.74
N GLN A 239 -17.40 -25.48 22.28
CA GLN A 239 -17.34 -24.19 22.98
C GLN A 239 -18.02 -24.26 24.36
N LEU A 240 -19.15 -24.97 24.47
CA LEU A 240 -19.82 -25.22 25.76
C LEU A 240 -19.03 -26.17 26.70
N LYS A 241 -18.29 -27.14 26.16
CA LYS A 241 -17.45 -28.07 26.95
C LYS A 241 -16.12 -27.45 27.43
N GLY A 242 -15.66 -26.37 26.80
CA GLY A 242 -14.47 -25.61 27.22
C GLY A 242 -14.68 -24.82 28.52
N ALA A 243 -15.93 -24.48 28.84
CA ALA A 243 -16.33 -23.92 30.13
C ALA A 243 -16.41 -25.04 31.17
N LYS A 244 -15.27 -25.44 31.75
CA LYS A 244 -15.26 -26.41 32.86
C LYS A 244 -15.70 -25.75 34.16
N VAL A 245 -16.91 -26.13 34.56
CA VAL A 245 -17.35 -26.42 35.93
C VAL A 245 -16.17 -26.67 36.88
N ASP A 246 -16.01 -25.78 37.85
CA ASP A 246 -15.18 -25.98 39.03
C ASP A 246 -15.74 -27.13 39.86
N LYS A 247 -14.97 -28.22 39.96
CA LYS A 247 -15.34 -29.38 40.77
C LYS A 247 -14.79 -29.23 42.18
N LYS A 248 -15.67 -28.90 43.13
CA LYS A 248 -15.49 -29.31 44.54
C LYS A 248 -16.75 -29.96 45.09
N ALA A 249 -16.53 -31.15 45.68
CA ALA A 249 -17.49 -32.04 46.34
C ALA A 249 -18.41 -32.81 45.36
N THR A 250 -18.60 -34.12 45.38
CA THR A 250 -18.54 -35.14 46.44
C THR A 250 -18.24 -36.55 45.89
N ASN A 251 -17.84 -37.45 46.80
CA ASN A 251 -17.63 -38.89 46.64
C ASN A 251 -18.91 -39.65 46.17
N PRO A 252 -18.78 -40.91 45.69
CA PRO A 252 -19.78 -41.60 44.87
C PRO A 252 -20.80 -42.40 45.69
N GLY A 253 -22.05 -42.43 45.23
CA GLY A 253 -23.05 -43.35 45.76
C GLY A 253 -24.45 -43.22 45.16
N ALA A 254 -24.90 -44.31 44.54
CA ALA A 254 -26.27 -44.74 44.28
C ALA A 254 -27.10 -44.07 43.15
N MET A 255 -27.59 -44.95 42.27
CA MET A 255 -28.74 -44.76 41.37
C MET A 255 -30.01 -44.42 42.14
N ASP A 256 -30.83 -43.48 41.64
CA ASP A 256 -32.25 -43.75 41.36
C ASP A 256 -32.89 -42.66 40.49
N THR A 257 -33.86 -43.11 39.72
CA THR A 257 -34.84 -42.43 38.87
C THR A 257 -35.72 -41.42 39.62
N THR A 258 -36.07 -40.31 38.96
CA THR A 258 -37.41 -39.67 38.85
C THR A 258 -37.30 -38.16 38.62
N MET A 259 -38.06 -37.67 37.64
CA MET A 259 -38.31 -36.23 37.44
C MET A 259 -39.18 -35.71 38.60
N LYS A 260 -38.79 -34.58 39.19
CA LYS A 260 -39.70 -33.60 39.80
C LYS A 260 -39.05 -32.22 39.82
N ASP A 261 -39.87 -31.23 39.52
CA ASP A 261 -39.59 -29.81 39.48
C ASP A 261 -38.93 -29.29 40.76
N HIS A 262 -37.88 -28.49 40.60
CA HIS A 262 -37.59 -27.40 41.52
C HIS A 262 -36.84 -26.27 40.79
N GLU A 263 -37.53 -25.13 40.73
CA GLU A 263 -37.02 -23.78 40.56
C GLU A 263 -35.81 -23.55 41.50
N VAL A 264 -34.67 -23.14 40.95
CA VAL A 264 -33.56 -22.56 41.71
C VAL A 264 -33.11 -21.31 40.98
N ASP A 265 -33.57 -20.16 41.48
CA ASP A 265 -32.96 -18.86 41.25
C ASP A 265 -31.46 -18.97 41.56
N THR A 266 -30.62 -18.78 40.55
CA THR A 266 -29.19 -18.58 40.75
C THR A 266 -28.81 -17.25 40.13
N VAL A 267 -28.69 -16.25 41.01
CA VAL A 267 -28.10 -14.95 40.74
C VAL A 267 -26.66 -15.17 40.30
N ILE A 268 -26.35 -14.87 39.04
CA ILE A 268 -24.96 -14.82 38.56
C ILE A 268 -24.40 -13.46 38.96
N VAL A 269 -23.55 -13.46 39.98
CA VAL A 269 -22.57 -12.40 40.22
C VAL A 269 -21.53 -12.53 39.10
N VAL A 270 -21.44 -11.53 38.24
CA VAL A 270 -20.37 -11.43 37.24
C VAL A 270 -19.19 -10.80 37.96
N GLU A 271 -18.22 -11.63 38.35
CA GLU A 271 -16.87 -11.15 38.64
C GLU A 271 -16.20 -10.91 37.27
N GLU A 272 -15.93 -9.63 36.98
CA GLU A 272 -15.07 -9.22 35.87
C GLU A 272 -13.62 -9.58 36.26
N GLU A 273 -13.07 -10.64 35.66
CA GLU A 273 -11.63 -10.83 35.56
C GLU A 273 -11.14 -10.23 34.24
N ASP A 274 -10.26 -9.24 34.37
CA ASP A 274 -9.58 -8.52 33.30
C ASP A 274 -8.72 -9.45 32.44
N ASP A 275 -9.09 -9.60 31.16
CA ASP A 275 -8.21 -10.18 30.13
C ASP A 275 -7.25 -9.09 29.62
N ASP A 276 -6.01 -9.16 30.11
CA ASP A 276 -4.85 -8.39 29.69
C ASP A 276 -4.38 -8.82 28.27
N PHE A 277 -5.17 -8.47 27.26
CA PHE A 277 -4.70 -8.29 25.89
C PHE A 277 -4.20 -6.85 25.80
N GLY A 278 -2.91 -6.64 25.58
CA GLY A 278 -2.29 -5.33 25.73
C GLY A 278 -3.01 -4.24 24.93
N TRP A 279 -3.86 -3.46 25.57
CA TRP A 279 -4.40 -2.17 25.16
C TRP A 279 -3.86 -1.13 26.15
N SER A 280 -3.38 0.03 25.69
CA SER A 280 -3.12 1.14 26.60
C SER A 280 -4.32 2.08 26.58
N GLN A 281 -5.19 1.93 27.55
CA GLN A 281 -6.17 2.95 27.92
C GLN A 281 -5.42 4.05 28.70
N PHE A 282 -5.43 5.29 28.22
CA PHE A 282 -5.01 6.41 29.06
C PHE A 282 -6.22 6.88 29.90
N GLN A 283 -6.15 6.70 31.22
CA GLN A 283 -7.04 7.35 32.17
C GLN A 283 -6.19 8.16 33.15
N GLY A 284 -6.40 9.49 33.20
CA GLY A 284 -5.78 10.36 34.20
C GLY A 284 -6.14 11.84 34.01
N PRO A 285 -6.25 12.63 35.10
CA PRO A 285 -6.68 14.01 35.04
C PRO A 285 -5.55 14.90 34.52
N TRP A 286 -5.75 15.58 33.39
CA TRP A 286 -4.77 16.55 32.89
C TRP A 286 -4.76 17.82 33.75
N LYS A 287 -3.59 18.17 34.29
CA LYS A 287 -3.25 19.49 34.82
C LYS A 287 -1.97 19.98 34.12
N PRO A 288 -1.93 21.19 33.55
CA PRO A 288 -0.70 21.72 32.96
C PRO A 288 0.16 22.39 34.03
N LYS A 289 1.49 22.21 33.95
CA LYS A 289 2.53 23.19 34.34
C LYS A 289 3.96 22.65 34.11
N PRO A 290 5.00 23.51 34.06
CA PRO A 290 5.67 23.97 32.84
C PRO A 290 7.12 23.45 32.70
N ILE A 291 7.72 23.76 31.55
CA ILE A 291 9.14 23.61 31.14
C ILE A 291 10.16 23.50 32.29
N GLY A 292 11.06 22.50 32.21
CA GLY A 292 12.30 22.44 32.98
C GLY A 292 13.01 21.08 32.94
N ILE A 293 14.20 21.08 32.34
CA ILE A 293 15.19 20.00 32.18
C ILE A 293 15.51 19.26 33.51
N VAL A 294 15.86 17.97 33.45
CA VAL A 294 17.13 17.36 33.94
C VAL A 294 17.08 15.81 33.95
N TYR A 295 18.08 15.23 33.29
CA TYR A 295 18.60 13.86 33.35
C TYR A 295 18.58 13.20 34.75
N ASN A 296 18.33 11.88 34.82
CA ASN A 296 19.41 10.87 34.93
C ASN A 296 18.91 9.45 35.14
N GLY A 297 19.62 8.51 34.50
CA GLY A 297 19.52 7.09 34.81
C GLY A 297 20.15 6.73 36.17
N MET A 298 19.84 5.52 36.64
CA MET A 298 20.54 4.89 37.75
C MET A 298 21.56 3.88 37.21
N TYR A 299 22.84 4.22 37.35
CA TYR A 299 23.85 3.29 37.87
C TYR A 299 24.24 3.77 39.29
N HIS A 300 24.29 2.83 40.22
CA HIS A 300 24.81 2.91 41.61
C HIS A 300 26.28 3.39 41.64
N VAL A 301 26.92 4.00 42.67
CA VAL A 301 26.91 3.95 44.17
C VAL A 301 27.56 5.29 44.72
N PRO A 302 27.96 5.46 46.02
CA PRO A 302 27.38 6.39 47.03
C PRO A 302 28.27 7.60 47.43
N SER A 303 27.78 8.46 48.35
CA SER A 303 28.47 8.99 49.59
C SER A 303 27.83 10.34 50.07
N PRO A 304 28.21 10.97 51.21
CA PRO A 304 27.41 11.01 52.44
C PRO A 304 27.02 12.43 52.91
N ALA A 305 26.15 12.49 53.94
CA ALA A 305 26.06 13.52 55.02
C ALA A 305 25.98 15.02 54.62
N SER A 306 25.31 15.95 55.28
CA SER A 306 24.43 16.07 56.43
C SER A 306 24.05 17.57 56.48
N THR A 307 23.05 17.91 57.28
CA THR A 307 22.90 19.21 57.99
C THR A 307 22.37 20.46 57.24
N ASN A 308 21.08 20.71 57.49
CA ASN A 308 20.55 21.83 58.29
C ASN A 308 20.32 23.25 57.70
N VAL A 309 19.02 23.61 57.64
CA VAL A 309 18.33 24.63 58.50
C VAL A 309 18.07 26.06 57.97
N MET A 310 16.78 26.44 58.12
CA MET A 310 16.13 27.76 58.37
C MET A 310 15.90 28.75 57.23
N THR A 311 14.65 28.98 56.78
CA THR A 311 13.50 29.80 57.30
C THR A 311 13.44 31.21 56.71
N ALA A 312 12.32 31.57 56.07
CA ALA A 312 11.40 32.63 56.53
C ALA A 312 10.28 32.86 55.49
N ALA A 313 9.05 33.00 56.00
CA ALA A 313 7.81 33.14 55.26
C ALA A 313 7.24 34.57 55.35
N GLY A 314 6.29 34.88 54.46
CA GLY A 314 5.23 35.87 54.68
C GLY A 314 5.39 37.17 53.86
N THR A 315 4.70 37.40 52.73
CA THR A 315 3.25 37.61 52.47
C THR A 315 2.95 39.08 52.17
N GLY A 316 2.35 39.37 51.01
CA GLY A 316 1.79 40.67 50.66
C GLY A 316 1.44 40.80 49.18
N ALA A 317 0.24 40.38 48.80
CA ALA A 317 -0.30 40.36 47.44
C ALA A 317 -1.32 41.50 47.17
N MET A 318 -1.33 42.05 45.95
CA MET A 318 -2.49 42.39 45.08
C MET A 318 -1.99 43.32 43.94
N MET A 319 -2.01 42.95 42.65
CA MET A 319 -3.11 42.73 41.67
C MET A 319 -3.37 43.95 40.77
N LEU A 320 -3.13 43.79 39.46
CA LEU A 320 -4.03 44.25 38.40
C LEU A 320 -4.20 43.12 37.36
N ARG A 321 -5.44 42.93 36.91
CA ARG A 321 -6.04 41.73 36.28
C ARG A 321 -5.80 41.61 34.77
N THR A 322 -5.76 40.38 34.26
CA THR A 322 -6.36 40.02 32.95
C THR A 322 -7.22 38.76 33.07
N ARG A 323 -8.39 38.85 32.43
CA ARG A 323 -9.57 37.95 32.42
C ARG A 323 -9.17 36.54 31.95
N GLY A 324 -9.50 35.47 32.68
CA GLY A 324 -10.80 34.80 32.59
C GLY A 324 -10.79 33.73 31.49
N LYS A 325 -10.27 32.53 31.78
CA LYS A 325 -10.34 31.37 30.88
C LYS A 325 -11.76 30.78 30.91
N PRO A 326 -12.40 30.47 29.77
CA PRO A 326 -13.62 29.68 29.78
C PRO A 326 -13.26 28.22 30.10
N ALA A 327 -14.11 27.60 30.91
CA ALA A 327 -14.04 26.18 31.21
C ALA A 327 -14.54 25.39 29.99
N ILE A 328 -13.73 24.46 29.50
CA ILE A 328 -14.15 23.46 28.51
C ILE A 328 -14.81 22.32 29.29
N SER A 329 -16.04 21.99 28.91
CA SER A 329 -16.83 20.91 29.48
C SER A 329 -16.19 19.56 29.21
N GLN A 330 -16.30 18.67 30.19
CA GLN A 330 -15.93 17.26 30.04
C GLN A 330 -16.83 16.59 29.00
N THR A 331 -16.23 16.14 27.90
CA THR A 331 -16.83 15.24 26.93
C THR A 331 -15.71 14.37 26.34
N GLU A 332 -16.03 13.10 26.10
CA GLU A 332 -15.06 12.06 25.73
C GLU A 332 -14.60 12.26 24.26
N ASP A 333 -13.41 12.84 24.07
CA ASP A 333 -12.83 13.09 22.74
C ASP A 333 -12.24 11.81 22.13
N TRP A 334 -12.84 11.32 21.04
CA TRP A 334 -12.34 10.15 20.30
C TRP A 334 -11.45 10.58 19.12
N ILE A 335 -10.14 10.48 19.29
CA ILE A 335 -9.16 10.58 18.18
C ILE A 335 -8.83 9.15 17.71
N PHE A 336 -9.15 8.81 16.46
CA PHE A 336 -8.74 7.53 15.87
C PHE A 336 -7.31 7.64 15.35
N ILE A 337 -6.39 7.08 16.13
CA ILE A 337 -4.98 6.92 15.76
C ILE A 337 -4.80 5.49 15.26
N ASN A 338 -4.59 5.31 13.97
CA ASN A 338 -3.97 4.08 13.48
C ASN A 338 -2.45 4.18 13.65
N CYS A 339 -1.99 3.81 14.84
CA CYS A 339 -0.63 3.34 14.99
C CYS A 339 -0.66 2.09 15.88
N ARG A 340 -0.96 0.94 15.26
CA ARG A 340 -0.61 -0.36 15.85
C ARG A 340 -0.45 -1.45 14.80
N GLU A 341 0.79 -1.91 14.68
CA GLU A 341 1.20 -3.27 14.26
C GLU A 341 0.45 -3.83 13.02
N GLY A 342 0.31 -3.00 11.97
CA GLY A 342 -0.18 -3.33 10.63
C GLY A 342 0.45 -2.40 9.57
N SER A 343 0.20 -2.62 8.27
CA SER A 343 1.00 -2.10 7.14
C SER A 343 0.72 -0.66 6.65
N SER A 344 -0.03 0.18 7.39
CA SER A 344 -0.35 1.56 6.96
C SER A 344 -0.03 2.61 8.04
N ASN A 345 0.28 3.84 7.61
CA ASN A 345 0.69 4.96 8.47
C ASN A 345 -0.33 6.12 8.43
N ASN A 346 -1.59 5.86 8.04
CA ASN A 346 -2.59 6.90 7.78
C ASN A 346 -3.39 7.25 9.04
N TYR A 347 -3.80 8.52 9.14
CA TYR A 347 -4.70 9.02 10.18
C TYR A 347 -6.09 9.32 9.62
N ALA A 348 -7.12 9.04 10.43
CA ALA A 348 -8.50 9.47 10.17
C ALA A 348 -9.04 10.20 11.41
N TYR A 349 -9.76 11.30 11.23
CA TYR A 349 -10.21 12.15 12.34
C TYR A 349 -11.73 12.23 12.41
N LEU A 350 -12.31 11.76 13.50
CA LEU A 350 -13.72 11.98 13.80
C LEU A 350 -13.86 13.25 14.63
N VAL A 351 -14.48 14.27 14.07
CA VAL A 351 -14.80 15.52 14.79
C VAL A 351 -16.27 15.51 15.14
N VAL A 352 -16.60 15.77 16.41
CA VAL A 352 -17.97 15.70 16.94
C VAL A 352 -18.29 17.01 17.64
N ASP A 353 -19.43 17.61 17.31
CA ASP A 353 -20.03 18.67 18.13
C ASP A 353 -20.72 18.05 19.33
N ASP A 354 -20.28 18.40 20.53
CA ASP A 354 -20.77 17.73 21.74
C ASP A 354 -22.23 18.01 22.07
N LYS A 355 -22.78 19.14 21.61
CA LYS A 355 -24.13 19.58 21.94
C LYS A 355 -25.15 18.95 21.01
N SER A 356 -24.92 19.00 19.70
CA SER A 356 -25.80 18.41 18.69
C SER A 356 -25.50 16.94 18.43
N LYS A 357 -24.33 16.46 18.85
CA LYS A 357 -23.74 15.17 18.48
C LYS A 357 -23.45 15.04 16.99
N ASP A 358 -23.56 16.13 16.21
CA ASP A 358 -23.23 16.12 14.79
C ASP A 358 -21.75 15.82 14.61
N ALA A 359 -21.44 14.89 13.73
CA ALA A 359 -20.08 14.45 13.49
C ALA A 359 -19.69 14.53 12.01
N VAL A 360 -18.39 14.74 11.77
CA VAL A 360 -17.75 14.62 10.46
C VAL A 360 -16.50 13.75 10.61
N ILE A 361 -16.27 12.87 9.65
CA ILE A 361 -15.07 12.03 9.57
C ILE A 361 -14.15 12.59 8.48
N ILE A 362 -12.85 12.67 8.76
CA ILE A 362 -11.82 13.26 7.89
C ILE A 362 -10.79 12.21 7.52
N ASP A 363 -10.44 12.15 6.24
CA ASP A 363 -9.44 11.26 5.64
C ASP A 363 -9.57 9.78 6.06
N PRO A 364 -10.75 9.15 5.94
CA PRO A 364 -10.96 7.73 6.25
C PRO A 364 -10.36 6.81 5.17
N ALA A 365 -9.05 6.92 4.91
CA ALA A 365 -8.34 6.25 3.83
C ALA A 365 -8.48 4.71 3.81
N ASN A 366 -8.91 4.10 4.93
CA ASN A 366 -9.28 2.70 5.01
C ASN A 366 -10.72 2.51 5.54
N PRO A 367 -11.74 2.62 4.67
CA PRO A 367 -13.14 2.55 5.08
C PRO A 367 -13.54 1.29 5.86
N PRO A 368 -13.03 0.08 5.55
CA PRO A 368 -13.27 -1.14 6.35
C PRO A 368 -12.90 -1.03 7.84
N GLU A 369 -11.89 -0.23 8.20
CA GLU A 369 -11.46 -0.07 9.60
C GLU A 369 -12.29 0.99 10.33
N VAL A 370 -12.70 2.05 9.63
CA VAL A 370 -13.43 3.18 10.22
C VAL A 370 -14.94 2.90 10.28
N ALA A 371 -15.49 2.19 9.29
CA ALA A 371 -16.93 1.97 9.15
C ALA A 371 -17.59 1.20 10.32
N PRO A 372 -16.99 0.13 10.90
CA PRO A 372 -17.55 -0.55 12.06
C PRO A 372 -17.68 0.38 13.26
N ILE A 373 -16.65 1.20 13.51
CA ILE A 373 -16.60 2.09 14.66
C ILE A 373 -17.63 3.21 14.55
N LEU A 374 -17.76 3.81 13.35
CA LEU A 374 -18.81 4.78 13.07
C LEU A 374 -20.20 4.17 13.22
N LYS A 375 -20.40 2.93 12.74
CA LYS A 375 -21.68 2.24 12.83
C LYS A 375 -22.07 1.97 14.28
N ASP A 376 -21.14 1.53 15.12
CA ASP A 376 -21.37 1.28 16.54
C ASP A 376 -21.68 2.58 17.30
N ALA A 377 -20.94 3.66 17.01
CA ALA A 377 -21.17 4.98 17.61
C ALA A 377 -22.54 5.57 17.21
N ILE A 378 -22.97 5.41 15.95
CA ILE A 378 -24.30 5.82 15.47
C ILE A 378 -25.40 4.98 16.14
N GLN A 379 -25.24 3.65 16.20
CA GLN A 379 -26.23 2.76 16.81
C GLN A 379 -26.38 3.01 18.31
N ALA A 380 -25.29 3.34 19.00
CA ALA A 380 -25.29 3.73 20.40
C ALA A 380 -25.86 5.14 20.64
N GLY A 381 -26.23 5.89 19.60
CA GLY A 381 -26.71 7.27 19.69
C GLY A 381 -25.65 8.26 20.19
N LYS A 382 -24.37 7.91 20.07
CA LYS A 382 -23.24 8.75 20.51
C LYS A 382 -22.92 9.86 19.52
N ILE A 383 -23.17 9.63 18.22
CA ILE A 383 -22.92 10.58 17.13
C ILE A 383 -24.06 10.59 16.10
N ASN A 384 -24.22 11.72 15.44
CA ASN A 384 -25.03 11.94 14.25
C ASN A 384 -24.07 12.26 13.09
N LEU A 385 -23.66 11.27 12.30
CA LEU A 385 -22.73 11.50 11.19
C LEU A 385 -23.42 12.31 10.09
N THR A 386 -22.95 13.53 9.83
CA THR A 386 -23.60 14.50 8.91
C THR A 386 -22.88 14.66 7.59
N ALA A 387 -21.55 14.51 7.58
CA ALA A 387 -20.73 14.63 6.38
C ALA A 387 -19.49 13.74 6.46
N ILE A 388 -18.87 13.53 5.31
CA ILE A 388 -17.61 12.81 5.15
C ILE A 388 -16.64 13.73 4.42
N LEU A 389 -15.46 13.93 4.98
CA LEU A 389 -14.35 14.61 4.34
C LEU A 389 -13.40 13.51 3.81
N ALA A 390 -13.65 13.06 2.57
CA ALA A 390 -13.03 11.94 1.81
C ALA A 390 -13.61 10.50 1.98
N GLU A 391 -13.61 9.71 0.89
CA GLU A 391 -14.42 8.50 0.61
C GLU A 391 -14.68 7.52 1.78
N LEU A 392 -15.96 7.34 2.12
CA LEU A 392 -16.49 6.20 2.88
C LEU A 392 -17.68 5.72 2.04
N GLY A 393 -17.70 4.47 1.58
CA GLY A 393 -18.71 3.87 0.70
C GLY A 393 -20.15 3.82 1.26
N THR A 394 -20.64 4.93 1.81
CA THR A 394 -21.96 5.15 2.38
C THR A 394 -22.73 6.11 1.45
N PRO A 395 -23.77 5.63 0.75
CA PRO A 395 -24.33 6.34 -0.40
C PRO A 395 -25.40 7.40 -0.06
N LYS A 396 -25.26 8.12 1.06
CA LYS A 396 -26.27 9.12 1.50
C LYS A 396 -25.77 10.34 2.27
N LEU A 397 -24.46 10.50 2.49
CA LEU A 397 -23.92 11.66 3.21
C LEU A 397 -23.21 12.60 2.25
N ASP A 398 -23.23 13.89 2.56
CA ASP A 398 -22.47 14.88 1.80
C ASP A 398 -20.97 14.56 1.95
N ILE A 399 -20.31 14.24 0.85
CA ILE A 399 -18.85 14.15 0.77
C ILE A 399 -18.32 15.54 0.43
N ILE A 400 -17.57 16.14 1.35
CA ILE A 400 -16.97 17.47 1.23
C ILE A 400 -15.48 17.28 0.91
N GLY A 401 -14.98 17.85 -0.19
CA GLY A 401 -13.60 17.60 -0.58
C GLY A 401 -13.16 18.30 -1.87
N GLY A 402 -11.96 17.95 -2.34
CA GLY A 402 -11.44 18.39 -3.63
C GLY A 402 -12.35 17.98 -4.79
N LYS A 403 -12.46 18.84 -5.80
CA LYS A 403 -13.42 18.65 -6.91
C LYS A 403 -13.17 17.36 -7.72
N ASP A 404 -11.94 16.84 -7.71
CA ASP A 404 -11.50 15.71 -8.54
C ASP A 404 -11.52 14.40 -7.75
N CYS A 405 -11.82 14.44 -6.44
CA CYS A 405 -12.00 13.28 -5.59
C CYS A 405 -13.32 12.53 -5.88
N GLU A 406 -13.26 11.20 -5.95
CA GLU A 406 -14.41 10.36 -6.25
C GLU A 406 -15.52 10.51 -5.19
N GLY A 407 -16.77 10.62 -5.64
CA GLY A 407 -17.93 10.73 -4.76
C GLY A 407 -18.15 12.11 -4.11
N VAL A 408 -17.27 13.10 -4.32
CA VAL A 408 -17.45 14.45 -3.76
C VAL A 408 -18.76 15.08 -4.22
N THR A 409 -19.53 15.53 -3.23
CA THR A 409 -20.84 16.19 -3.41
C THR A 409 -20.74 17.71 -3.28
N LYS A 410 -19.74 18.19 -2.51
CA LYS A 410 -19.53 19.61 -2.24
C LYS A 410 -18.04 19.93 -2.19
N THR A 411 -17.62 20.93 -2.95
CA THR A 411 -16.26 21.49 -2.87
C THR A 411 -16.34 22.91 -2.34
N PRO A 412 -15.90 23.18 -1.10
CA PRO A 412 -15.87 24.54 -0.59
C PRO A 412 -14.81 25.35 -1.34
N GLY A 413 -15.12 26.61 -1.67
CA GLY A 413 -14.12 27.54 -2.18
C GLY A 413 -13.02 27.85 -1.15
N HIS A 414 -11.88 28.36 -1.60
CA HIS A 414 -10.84 28.85 -0.69
C HIS A 414 -11.40 29.95 0.22
N GLY A 415 -11.29 29.76 1.54
CA GLY A 415 -11.84 30.64 2.56
C GLY A 415 -13.33 30.46 2.84
N GLU A 416 -14.04 29.59 2.09
CA GLU A 416 -15.45 29.31 2.34
C GLU A 416 -15.62 28.57 3.66
N THR A 417 -16.63 29.00 4.43
CA THR A 417 -16.95 28.41 5.73
C THR A 417 -18.24 27.63 5.72
N PHE A 418 -18.28 26.51 6.43
CA PHE A 418 -19.48 25.76 6.75
C PHE A 418 -19.48 25.36 8.23
N LYS A 419 -20.60 24.87 8.75
CA LYS A 419 -20.75 24.53 10.17
C LYS A 419 -21.07 23.06 10.38
N LEU A 420 -20.58 22.53 11.49
CA LEU A 420 -20.95 21.27 12.11
C LEU A 420 -21.36 21.58 13.55
N GLY A 421 -22.66 21.63 13.84
CA GLY A 421 -23.13 22.18 15.12
C GLY A 421 -22.61 23.61 15.36
N ASP A 422 -21.91 23.81 16.48
CA ASP A 422 -21.27 25.09 16.82
C ASP A 422 -19.86 25.25 16.20
N ILE A 423 -19.27 24.16 15.70
CA ILE A 423 -17.92 24.14 15.10
C ILE A 423 -17.98 24.78 13.70
N THR A 424 -17.12 25.76 13.46
CA THR A 424 -16.98 26.40 12.15
C THR A 424 -15.78 25.81 11.42
N PHE A 425 -16.02 25.22 10.24
CA PHE A 425 -15.00 24.76 9.32
C PHE A 425 -14.77 25.80 8.23
N LYS A 426 -13.51 25.97 7.82
CA LYS A 426 -13.07 26.81 6.71
C LYS A 426 -12.19 26.00 5.77
N GLY A 427 -12.56 25.95 4.49
CA GLY A 427 -11.73 25.32 3.45
C GLY A 427 -10.51 26.19 3.14
N VAL A 428 -9.30 25.64 3.27
CA VAL A 428 -8.04 26.29 2.92
C VAL A 428 -7.42 25.49 1.78
N HIS A 429 -7.66 25.92 0.55
CA HIS A 429 -7.06 25.27 -0.63
C HIS A 429 -5.54 25.32 -0.55
N THR A 430 -4.88 24.19 -0.81
CA THR A 430 -3.44 24.00 -0.74
C THR A 430 -2.95 23.11 -1.89
N PRO A 431 -3.18 23.52 -3.15
CA PRO A 431 -2.75 22.75 -4.32
C PRO A 431 -1.23 22.58 -4.27
N CYS A 432 -0.75 21.34 -4.42
CA CYS A 432 0.64 21.00 -4.74
C CYS A 432 0.81 19.48 -4.70
N HIS A 433 0.48 18.86 -3.55
CA HIS A 433 0.53 17.41 -3.40
C HIS A 433 -0.43 16.75 -4.39
N THR A 434 -1.69 17.16 -4.35
CA THR A 434 -2.64 17.10 -5.46
C THR A 434 -3.10 18.51 -5.81
N GLN A 435 -3.60 18.70 -7.03
CA GLN A 435 -4.11 20.00 -7.48
C GLN A 435 -5.43 20.42 -6.81
N ASP A 436 -6.18 19.46 -6.27
CA ASP A 436 -7.45 19.69 -5.60
C ASP A 436 -7.37 19.61 -4.06
N SER A 437 -6.16 19.57 -3.50
CA SER A 437 -5.91 19.49 -2.06
C SER A 437 -6.54 20.65 -1.28
N ILE A 438 -7.29 20.31 -0.21
CA ILE A 438 -7.92 21.26 0.71
C ILE A 438 -7.59 20.87 2.16
N CYS A 439 -6.98 21.79 2.90
CA CYS A 439 -6.90 21.69 4.36
C CYS A 439 -8.18 22.26 5.00
N PHE A 440 -8.63 21.67 6.11
CA PHE A 440 -9.82 22.11 6.82
C PHE A 440 -9.45 22.74 8.15
N PHE A 441 -9.62 24.05 8.27
CA PHE A 441 -9.45 24.77 9.53
C PHE A 441 -10.76 24.75 10.31
N ALA A 442 -10.77 24.11 11.47
CA ALA A 442 -11.90 24.03 12.38
C ALA A 442 -11.70 24.97 13.58
N GLN A 443 -12.77 25.65 13.97
CA GLN A 443 -12.78 26.54 15.13
C GLN A 443 -14.04 26.31 15.96
N ASP A 444 -13.85 26.06 17.26
CA ASP A 444 -14.91 26.06 18.27
C ASP A 444 -14.54 27.02 19.39
N GLY A 445 -15.26 28.14 19.47
CA GLY A 445 -14.94 29.23 20.38
C GLY A 445 -13.49 29.72 20.21
N ASN A 446 -12.66 29.45 21.23
CA ASN A 446 -11.25 29.79 21.22
C ASN A 446 -10.35 28.69 20.66
N ASP A 447 -10.79 27.44 20.69
CA ASP A 447 -10.02 26.28 20.26
C ASP A 447 -9.99 26.18 18.73
N LYS A 448 -8.84 25.77 18.20
CA LYS A 448 -8.54 25.78 16.76
C LYS A 448 -7.77 24.54 16.36
N ALA A 449 -8.20 23.93 15.28
CA ALA A 449 -7.54 22.78 14.67
C ALA A 449 -7.42 22.99 13.17
N VAL A 450 -6.43 22.38 12.54
CA VAL A 450 -6.34 22.28 11.09
C VAL A 450 -5.99 20.86 10.68
N PHE A 451 -6.84 20.30 9.82
CA PHE A 451 -6.64 19.00 9.19
C PHE A 451 -5.95 19.21 7.86
N THR A 452 -4.72 18.73 7.74
CA THR A 452 -3.81 19.15 6.67
C THR A 452 -3.59 18.11 5.58
N GLY A 453 -4.16 16.91 5.73
CA GLY A 453 -3.94 15.78 4.84
C GLY A 453 -2.45 15.62 4.54
N ASP A 454 -2.13 15.57 3.25
CA ASP A 454 -0.75 15.37 2.78
C ASP A 454 -0.04 16.68 2.41
N THR A 455 -0.62 17.85 2.74
CA THR A 455 0.04 19.15 2.52
C THR A 455 1.12 19.39 3.57
N LEU A 456 0.73 19.44 4.84
CA LEU A 456 1.61 19.68 6.00
C LEU A 456 1.65 18.45 6.89
N PHE A 457 2.86 17.96 7.18
CA PHE A 457 3.12 16.93 8.18
C PHE A 457 3.86 17.54 9.36
N ILE A 458 3.84 16.91 10.53
CA ILE A 458 4.68 17.34 11.65
C ILE A 458 6.15 17.25 11.22
N GLY A 459 6.84 18.39 11.22
CA GLY A 459 8.24 18.52 10.78
C GLY A 459 8.50 18.25 9.29
N GLY A 460 7.47 18.18 8.44
CA GLY A 460 7.61 17.90 7.01
C GLY A 460 6.48 18.43 6.12
N CYS A 461 6.50 18.05 4.86
CA CYS A 461 5.44 18.34 3.89
C CYS A 461 5.29 17.18 2.88
N GLY A 462 4.18 17.20 2.13
CA GLY A 462 3.92 16.29 1.03
C GLY A 462 4.98 16.28 -0.06
N ARG A 463 5.01 15.20 -0.85
CA ARG A 463 5.69 15.21 -2.16
C ARG A 463 4.87 16.02 -3.14
N PHE A 464 5.54 16.69 -4.09
CA PHE A 464 4.89 17.53 -5.08
C PHE A 464 4.55 16.67 -6.30
N PHE A 465 3.49 15.86 -6.22
CA PHE A 465 3.15 14.91 -7.29
C PHE A 465 2.50 15.58 -8.50
N GLU A 466 1.69 16.60 -8.24
CA GLU A 466 0.92 17.30 -9.27
C GLU A 466 1.18 18.80 -9.30
N GLY A 467 2.14 19.27 -8.49
CA GLY A 467 2.45 20.68 -8.35
C GLY A 467 3.93 20.96 -8.19
N ASP A 468 4.23 22.19 -7.82
CA ASP A 468 5.61 22.68 -7.75
C ASP A 468 5.98 23.34 -6.40
N ALA A 469 7.23 23.77 -6.29
CA ALA A 469 7.75 24.39 -5.09
C ALA A 469 7.13 25.76 -4.78
N LYS A 470 6.64 26.48 -5.80
CA LYS A 470 5.95 27.75 -5.62
C LYS A 470 4.60 27.49 -4.96
N GLU A 471 3.86 26.52 -5.48
CA GLU A 471 2.58 26.10 -4.94
C GLU A 471 2.69 25.59 -3.50
N MET A 472 3.68 24.74 -3.18
CA MET A 472 3.90 24.31 -1.79
C MET A 472 4.33 25.47 -0.89
N HIS A 473 5.12 26.41 -1.39
CA HIS A 473 5.50 27.60 -0.63
C HIS A 473 4.27 28.46 -0.30
N GLU A 474 3.41 28.73 -1.29
CA GLU A 474 2.13 29.42 -1.08
C GLU A 474 1.25 28.65 -0.07
N ALA A 475 1.13 27.33 -0.22
CA ALA A 475 0.32 26.49 0.67
C ALA A 475 0.80 26.55 2.13
N LEU A 476 2.09 26.32 2.38
CA LEU A 476 2.64 26.26 3.74
C LEU A 476 2.87 27.64 4.34
N ASN A 477 3.57 28.52 3.62
CA ASN A 477 4.15 29.75 4.18
C ASN A 477 3.25 30.97 3.99
N GLU A 478 2.29 30.94 3.06
CA GLU A 478 1.33 32.04 2.89
C GLU A 478 -0.05 31.69 3.46
N ARG A 479 -0.55 30.47 3.21
CA ARG A 479 -1.91 30.07 3.60
C ARG A 479 -1.97 29.45 4.99
N LEU A 480 -1.28 28.34 5.23
CA LEU A 480 -1.31 27.65 6.52
C LEU A 480 -0.59 28.44 7.61
N ALA A 481 0.55 29.05 7.30
CA ALA A 481 1.26 29.93 8.23
C ALA A 481 0.48 31.21 8.59
N ALA A 482 -0.53 31.62 7.80
CA ALA A 482 -1.40 32.74 8.16
C ALA A 482 -2.50 32.36 9.17
N LEU A 483 -2.66 31.07 9.48
CA LEU A 483 -3.55 30.63 10.56
C LEU A 483 -2.96 31.05 11.92
N PRO A 484 -3.79 31.20 12.97
CA PRO A 484 -3.32 31.52 14.32
C PRO A 484 -2.30 30.48 14.83
N ASP A 485 -1.25 30.95 15.51
CA ASP A 485 -0.16 30.10 15.97
C ASP A 485 -0.61 29.00 16.94
N ASP A 486 -1.69 29.21 17.69
CA ASP A 486 -2.28 28.24 18.63
C ASP A 486 -3.15 27.17 17.95
N THR A 487 -3.21 27.15 16.61
CA THR A 487 -3.97 26.15 15.84
C THR A 487 -3.26 24.80 15.87
N VAL A 488 -3.91 23.78 16.42
CA VAL A 488 -3.38 22.41 16.50
C VAL A 488 -3.40 21.74 15.13
N VAL A 489 -2.32 21.05 14.76
CA VAL A 489 -2.13 20.41 13.45
C VAL A 489 -2.47 18.91 13.52
N TYR A 490 -3.30 18.47 12.57
CA TYR A 490 -3.73 17.09 12.39
C TYR A 490 -3.41 16.62 10.96
N PRO A 491 -2.26 15.95 10.73
CA PRO A 491 -1.82 15.53 9.40
C PRO A 491 -2.44 14.22 8.90
N GLY A 492 -2.29 13.90 7.62
CA GLY A 492 -2.79 12.64 7.05
C GLY A 492 -2.00 11.38 7.43
N HIS A 493 -0.73 11.50 7.85
CA HIS A 493 0.16 10.35 8.10
C HIS A 493 1.10 10.54 9.30
N GLU A 494 1.53 9.42 9.89
CA GLU A 494 2.57 9.35 10.92
C GLU A 494 3.98 9.27 10.30
N TYR A 495 4.47 10.40 9.78
CA TYR A 495 5.81 10.52 9.22
C TYR A 495 6.80 11.30 10.09
N THR A 496 6.40 11.67 11.30
CA THR A 496 7.13 12.63 12.14
C THR A 496 8.56 12.20 12.43
N LYS A 497 8.78 10.91 12.70
CA LYS A 497 10.11 10.35 12.96
C LYS A 497 11.06 10.53 11.77
N ALA A 498 10.63 10.16 10.57
CA ALA A 498 11.43 10.32 9.35
C ALA A 498 11.61 11.80 8.98
N ASN A 499 10.56 12.62 9.17
CA ASN A 499 10.59 14.06 8.92
C ASN A 499 11.62 14.76 9.79
N VAL A 500 11.62 14.48 11.09
CA VAL A 500 12.53 15.15 12.03
C VAL A 500 13.97 14.67 11.91
N GLN A 501 14.21 13.42 11.51
CA GLN A 501 15.57 12.97 11.14
C GLN A 501 16.14 13.79 9.98
N PHE A 502 15.33 14.08 8.95
CA PHE A 502 15.72 14.97 7.88
C PHE A 502 15.91 16.40 8.38
N ALA A 503 14.95 16.95 9.13
CA ALA A 503 15.02 18.32 9.65
C ALA A 503 16.28 18.54 10.51
N ALA A 504 16.62 17.56 11.37
CA ALA A 504 17.82 17.58 12.20
C ALA A 504 19.13 17.49 11.40
N SER A 505 19.10 16.98 10.17
CA SER A 505 20.26 17.03 9.26
C SER A 505 20.49 18.42 8.66
N ILE A 506 19.45 19.26 8.63
CA ILE A 506 19.48 20.61 8.05
C ILE A 506 19.69 21.69 9.13
N SER A 507 18.91 21.65 10.21
CA SER A 507 18.89 22.67 11.25
C SER A 507 19.17 22.08 12.62
N GLN A 508 20.02 22.75 13.39
CA GLN A 508 20.36 22.36 14.77
C GLN A 508 19.57 23.17 15.82
N ARG A 509 18.46 23.81 15.43
CA ARG A 509 17.63 24.61 16.34
C ARG A 509 17.02 23.73 17.46
N GLU A 510 16.91 24.29 18.66
CA GLU A 510 16.36 23.60 19.84
C GLU A 510 14.95 23.01 19.59
N ALA A 511 14.10 23.71 18.85
CA ALA A 511 12.78 23.23 18.47
C ALA A 511 12.83 21.92 17.65
N VAL A 512 13.77 21.81 16.70
CA VAL A 512 13.98 20.59 15.89
C VAL A 512 14.45 19.42 16.76
N GLN A 513 15.37 19.69 17.70
CA GLN A 513 15.87 18.67 18.63
C GLN A 513 14.81 18.22 19.64
N SER A 514 13.94 19.16 20.05
CA SER A 514 12.80 18.88 20.93
C SER A 514 11.79 17.99 20.21
N LEU A 515 11.47 18.29 18.95
CA LEU A 515 10.63 17.42 18.11
C LEU A 515 11.27 16.04 17.91
N HIS A 516 12.60 15.98 17.70
CA HIS A 516 13.32 14.72 17.50
C HIS A 516 13.20 13.83 18.73
N SER A 517 13.46 14.43 19.90
CA SER A 517 13.31 13.75 21.19
C SER A 517 11.87 13.32 21.47
N PHE A 518 10.88 14.15 21.08
CA PHE A 518 9.47 13.78 21.21
C PHE A 518 9.13 12.58 20.32
N ALA A 519 9.55 12.59 19.05
CA ALA A 519 9.25 11.53 18.09
C ALA A 519 9.93 10.18 18.43
N GLU A 520 11.10 10.18 19.07
CA GLU A 520 11.73 8.93 19.55
C GLU A 520 10.98 8.32 20.74
N ASN A 521 10.34 9.15 21.57
CA ASN A 521 9.69 8.72 22.81
C ASN A 521 8.18 8.51 22.68
N ASN A 522 7.57 8.83 21.53
CA ASN A 522 6.13 8.73 21.32
C ASN A 522 5.83 7.99 20.01
N LYS A 523 4.95 6.98 20.09
CA LYS A 523 4.46 6.27 18.89
C LYS A 523 3.50 7.10 18.04
N VAL A 524 2.87 8.12 18.64
CA VAL A 524 1.84 8.94 18.03
C VAL A 524 2.16 10.41 18.26
N THR A 525 2.13 11.19 17.19
CA THR A 525 2.52 12.60 17.22
C THR A 525 1.44 13.57 16.76
N THR A 526 0.37 13.08 16.14
CA THR A 526 -0.76 13.91 15.69
C THR A 526 -1.46 14.63 16.86
N GLY A 527 -1.90 15.87 16.62
CA GLY A 527 -2.60 16.69 17.61
C GLY A 527 -1.75 17.17 18.80
N LYS A 528 -0.41 17.07 18.70
CA LYS A 528 0.52 17.47 19.76
C LYS A 528 1.26 18.78 19.48
N PHE A 529 1.21 19.25 18.24
CA PHE A 529 1.93 20.42 17.76
C PHE A 529 0.98 21.39 17.07
N THR A 530 1.36 22.66 17.07
CA THR A 530 0.58 23.76 16.51
C THR A 530 1.24 24.35 15.27
N ILE A 531 0.52 25.20 14.54
CA ILE A 531 1.09 26.00 13.44
C ILE A 531 2.27 26.84 13.93
N GLY A 532 2.21 27.36 15.16
CA GLY A 532 3.34 28.06 15.79
C GLY A 532 4.57 27.16 15.97
N ASP A 533 4.38 25.92 16.41
CA ASP A 533 5.48 24.96 16.57
C ASP A 533 6.08 24.57 15.21
N GLU A 534 5.25 24.34 14.19
CA GLU A 534 5.72 24.02 12.84
C GLU A 534 6.57 25.15 12.25
N LYS A 535 6.23 26.42 12.48
CA LYS A 535 7.07 27.57 12.09
C LYS A 535 8.45 27.57 12.76
N GLU A 536 8.61 26.88 13.88
CA GLU A 536 9.87 26.78 14.61
C GLU A 536 10.71 25.55 14.23
N HIS A 537 10.10 24.37 14.05
CA HIS A 537 10.86 23.13 13.76
C HIS A 537 10.77 22.63 12.32
N ASN A 538 9.79 23.04 11.53
CA ASN A 538 9.59 22.51 10.18
C ASN A 538 10.43 23.29 9.18
N VAL A 539 11.43 22.63 8.58
CA VAL A 539 12.35 23.27 7.63
C VAL A 539 11.65 23.79 6.36
N PHE A 540 10.50 23.21 5.99
CA PHE A 540 9.70 23.67 4.84
C PHE A 540 8.86 24.92 5.15
N MET A 541 8.63 25.23 6.44
CA MET A 541 7.96 26.46 6.89
C MET A 541 8.95 27.58 7.26
N ARG A 542 10.24 27.34 7.00
CA ARG A 542 11.35 28.22 7.39
C ARG A 542 12.28 28.50 6.22
N VAL A 543 11.73 28.61 5.01
CA VAL A 543 12.52 28.79 3.78
C VAL A 543 13.29 30.12 3.70
N GLU A 544 12.94 31.08 4.56
CA GLU A 544 13.66 32.35 4.72
C GLU A 544 14.74 32.30 5.80
N ASP A 545 14.87 31.20 6.54
CA ASP A 545 15.86 31.07 7.61
C ASP A 545 17.28 31.02 7.03
N PRO A 546 18.20 31.92 7.45
CA PRO A 546 19.58 31.94 6.96
C PRO A 546 20.34 30.62 7.16
N GLU A 547 20.03 29.85 8.21
CA GLU A 547 20.61 28.52 8.42
C GLU A 547 20.21 27.57 7.30
N ILE A 548 18.93 27.57 6.93
CA ILE A 548 18.36 26.68 5.91
C ILE A 548 18.85 27.09 4.52
N GLN A 549 18.81 28.38 4.19
CA GLN A 549 19.34 28.93 2.94
C GLN A 549 20.82 28.55 2.73
N LYS A 550 21.61 28.60 3.80
CA LYS A 550 23.03 28.19 3.74
C LYS A 550 23.20 26.70 3.46
N GLN A 551 22.31 25.85 3.97
CA GLN A 551 22.36 24.40 3.75
C GLN A 551 21.90 24.01 2.35
N THR A 552 20.89 24.69 1.83
CA THR A 552 20.40 24.47 0.46
C THR A 552 21.32 25.10 -0.58
N GLY A 553 22.03 26.18 -0.22
CA GLY A 553 22.80 27.01 -1.15
C GLY A 553 21.93 27.98 -1.96
N GLU A 554 20.64 28.06 -1.64
CA GLU A 554 19.65 28.91 -2.29
C GLU A 554 19.21 30.03 -1.34
N THR A 555 18.75 31.15 -1.89
CA THR A 555 18.29 32.31 -1.10
C THR A 555 16.85 32.72 -1.40
N GLU A 556 16.35 32.41 -2.60
CA GLU A 556 14.95 32.65 -2.95
C GLU A 556 14.05 31.59 -2.31
N PRO A 557 12.99 31.97 -1.57
CA PRO A 557 12.14 31.04 -0.81
C PRO A 557 11.63 29.83 -1.61
N VAL A 558 11.20 30.05 -2.86
CA VAL A 558 10.73 29.00 -3.76
C VAL A 558 11.86 28.05 -4.18
N ALA A 559 13.06 28.59 -4.43
CA ALA A 559 14.23 27.77 -4.76
C ALA A 559 14.71 26.95 -3.55
N VAL A 560 14.67 27.54 -2.34
CA VAL A 560 14.93 26.86 -1.08
C VAL A 560 13.93 25.72 -0.86
N MET A 561 12.63 25.97 -1.08
CA MET A 561 11.57 24.95 -1.01
C MET A 561 11.84 23.79 -1.96
N ALA A 562 12.12 24.08 -3.24
CA ALA A 562 12.45 23.07 -4.25
C ALA A 562 13.66 22.24 -3.81
N LYS A 563 14.72 22.91 -3.32
CA LYS A 563 15.95 22.25 -2.92
C LYS A 563 15.77 21.38 -1.69
N LEU A 564 15.07 21.86 -0.66
CA LEU A 564 14.72 21.05 0.51
C LEU A 564 13.91 19.82 0.13
N ARG A 565 12.97 19.96 -0.81
CA ARG A 565 12.13 18.84 -1.26
C ARG A 565 12.97 17.78 -1.98
N GLU A 566 13.86 18.20 -2.89
CA GLU A 566 14.82 17.34 -3.57
C GLU A 566 15.74 16.63 -2.56
N MET A 567 16.31 17.37 -1.61
CA MET A 567 17.16 16.82 -0.55
C MET A 567 16.43 15.78 0.28
N LYS A 568 15.17 16.03 0.68
CA LYS A 568 14.37 15.07 1.45
C LYS A 568 13.97 13.85 0.64
N ASN A 569 13.71 14.00 -0.67
CA ASN A 569 13.39 12.87 -1.53
C ASN A 569 14.56 11.90 -1.69
N ASN A 570 15.79 12.41 -1.62
CA ASN A 570 17.04 11.64 -1.72
C ASN A 570 17.69 11.35 -0.36
N PHE A 571 17.01 11.62 0.75
CA PHE A 571 17.59 11.48 2.09
C PHE A 571 17.57 10.03 2.56
N ASN A 572 18.75 9.46 2.83
CA ASN A 572 18.90 8.15 3.45
C ASN A 572 19.41 8.30 4.90
N PRO A 573 18.58 7.99 5.92
CA PRO A 573 18.95 8.18 7.33
C PRO A 573 20.08 7.26 7.81
N VAL A 574 20.38 6.15 7.11
CA VAL A 574 21.38 5.16 7.54
C VAL A 574 22.83 5.61 7.23
N GLY A 575 23.02 6.48 6.23
CA GLY A 575 24.36 6.87 5.73
C GLY A 575 25.11 7.91 6.58
N ASN A 576 24.43 8.61 7.51
CA ASN A 576 24.99 9.77 8.21
C ASN A 576 25.47 9.51 9.66
N LEU A 577 25.43 8.26 10.14
CA LEU A 577 25.88 7.93 11.50
C LEU A 577 27.38 7.65 11.64
N ILE A 578 28.17 7.71 10.56
CA ILE A 578 29.62 7.49 10.63
C ILE A 578 30.36 8.51 9.77
N SER A 579 30.59 9.72 10.28
CA SER A 579 31.79 10.55 9.99
C SER A 579 31.76 11.89 10.74
N PRO A 580 32.84 12.26 11.48
CA PRO A 580 32.97 13.61 12.05
C PRO A 580 33.33 14.66 10.97
N PRO A 581 33.04 15.96 11.20
CA PRO A 581 33.07 16.97 10.15
C PRO A 581 34.50 17.31 9.71
N LYS A 582 34.81 17.10 8.42
CA LYS A 582 36.06 17.57 7.81
C LYS A 582 36.00 19.09 7.56
N ARG A 583 37.04 19.76 8.06
CA ARG A 583 37.29 21.21 8.04
C ARG A 583 37.41 21.75 6.59
N LYS A 584 36.76 22.89 6.31
CA LYS A 584 36.80 23.61 5.02
C LYS A 584 38.14 24.33 4.78
N THR A 585 38.54 24.42 3.51
CA THR A 585 39.44 25.46 2.97
C THR A 585 38.82 26.12 1.73
N PRO A 586 39.13 27.40 1.43
CA PRO A 586 38.24 28.30 0.70
C PRO A 586 38.37 28.27 -0.83
N ALA A 587 37.35 28.86 -1.45
CA ALA A 587 37.01 28.87 -2.88
C ALA A 587 37.98 29.65 -3.78
N ALA A 588 38.01 29.24 -5.05
CA ALA A 588 38.34 30.10 -6.19
C ALA A 588 37.17 30.09 -7.19
N SER A 589 36.86 31.29 -7.69
CA SER A 589 35.70 31.75 -8.44
C SER A 589 35.65 31.33 -9.92
N GLY A 590 34.43 31.15 -10.47
CA GLY A 590 34.17 31.19 -11.91
C GLY A 590 32.81 30.61 -12.36
N SER A 591 31.87 31.52 -12.67
CA SER A 591 30.56 31.42 -13.35
C SER A 591 30.09 30.13 -14.06
N ALA A 592 28.91 29.63 -13.70
CA ALA A 592 27.76 29.24 -14.56
C ALA A 592 26.66 28.55 -13.71
N ALA A 593 25.38 28.68 -14.10
CA ALA A 593 24.23 28.03 -13.44
C ALA A 593 24.46 26.52 -13.20
N PRO A 594 23.93 25.92 -12.10
CA PRO A 594 24.23 24.53 -11.77
C PRO A 594 23.47 23.60 -12.72
N LYS A 595 24.10 23.29 -13.86
CA LYS A 595 23.83 22.05 -14.59
C LYS A 595 24.12 20.90 -13.62
N THR A 596 23.22 19.94 -13.48
CA THR A 596 23.49 18.67 -12.79
C THR A 596 24.84 18.17 -13.27
N ARG A 597 25.83 18.21 -12.36
CA ARG A 597 27.22 18.04 -12.76
C ARG A 597 27.46 16.56 -13.00
N GLN A 598 27.31 16.15 -14.25
CA GLN A 598 27.65 14.83 -14.78
C GLN A 598 28.93 14.31 -14.09
N SER A 599 28.87 13.09 -13.53
CA SER A 599 30.02 12.53 -12.83
C SER A 599 31.20 12.34 -13.78
N LYS A 600 32.42 12.14 -13.24
CA LYS A 600 33.59 11.87 -14.07
C LYS A 600 33.34 10.64 -14.96
N LEU A 601 32.76 9.59 -14.38
CA LEU A 601 32.40 8.35 -15.06
C LEU A 601 31.35 8.60 -16.17
N ALA A 602 30.29 9.36 -15.88
CA ALA A 602 29.29 9.70 -16.90
C ALA A 602 29.86 10.56 -18.04
N LYS A 603 30.84 11.44 -17.75
CA LYS A 603 31.58 12.20 -18.77
C LYS A 603 32.47 11.32 -19.63
N GLU A 604 33.16 10.36 -19.03
CA GLU A 604 34.04 9.43 -19.73
C GLU A 604 33.27 8.53 -20.70
N HIS A 605 32.03 8.17 -20.36
CA HIS A 605 31.17 7.32 -21.18
C HIS A 605 30.10 8.07 -21.99
N ASN A 606 30.14 9.40 -22.04
CA ASN A 606 29.15 10.26 -22.74
C ASN A 606 27.69 9.97 -22.35
N VAL A 607 27.41 9.69 -21.07
CA VAL A 607 26.07 9.36 -20.55
C VAL A 607 25.44 10.59 -19.90
N THR A 608 24.17 10.89 -20.20
CA THR A 608 23.47 12.05 -19.62
C THR A 608 23.26 11.89 -18.10
N PRO A 609 23.05 13.00 -17.35
CA PRO A 609 22.77 12.91 -15.91
C PRO A 609 21.52 12.09 -15.55
N GLN A 610 20.55 12.00 -16.48
CA GLN A 610 19.35 11.19 -16.31
C GLN A 610 19.67 9.71 -16.47
N GLU A 611 20.32 9.32 -17.56
CA GLU A 611 20.75 7.94 -17.81
C GLU A 611 21.72 7.44 -16.72
N GLU A 612 22.59 8.32 -16.21
CA GLU A 612 23.44 8.02 -15.04
C GLU A 612 22.60 7.67 -13.80
N GLY A 613 21.48 8.36 -13.61
CA GLY A 613 20.51 8.07 -12.55
C GLY A 613 19.84 6.72 -12.74
N GLU A 614 19.39 6.43 -13.97
CA GLU A 614 18.75 5.16 -14.33
C GLU A 614 19.70 3.97 -14.13
N ILE A 615 20.96 4.08 -14.59
CA ILE A 615 21.98 3.02 -14.39
C ILE A 615 22.22 2.79 -12.89
N ARG A 616 22.28 3.87 -12.10
CA ARG A 616 22.51 3.79 -10.65
C ARG A 616 21.34 3.12 -9.93
N GLU A 617 20.11 3.46 -10.30
CA GLU A 617 18.91 2.85 -9.75
C GLU A 617 18.85 1.36 -10.09
N ALA A 618 19.03 1.00 -11.37
CA ALA A 618 19.03 -0.38 -11.83
C ALA A 618 20.11 -1.23 -11.14
N PHE A 619 21.31 -0.69 -10.93
CA PHE A 619 22.36 -1.37 -10.17
C PHE A 619 21.98 -1.54 -8.69
N SER A 620 21.46 -0.48 -8.06
CA SER A 620 21.13 -0.49 -6.62
C SER A 620 19.99 -1.46 -6.27
N LEU A 621 19.10 -1.77 -7.22
CA LEU A 621 18.00 -2.74 -7.01
C LEU A 621 18.50 -4.15 -6.72
N PHE A 622 19.69 -4.50 -7.19
CA PHE A 622 20.23 -5.86 -7.13
C PHE A 622 21.62 -5.91 -6.47
N ALA A 623 22.17 -4.77 -6.05
CA ALA A 623 23.49 -4.70 -5.44
C ALA A 623 23.48 -5.12 -3.97
N GLU A 624 24.49 -5.86 -3.56
CA GLU A 624 24.79 -6.22 -2.17
C GLU A 624 25.92 -5.33 -1.61
N PRO A 625 25.87 -4.94 -0.33
CA PRO A 625 26.92 -4.12 0.27
C PRO A 625 28.25 -4.91 0.40
N MET A 626 29.36 -4.31 0.00
CA MET A 626 30.71 -4.88 0.12
C MET A 626 31.72 -3.83 0.60
N ASP A 627 32.59 -4.22 1.53
CA ASP A 627 33.61 -3.33 2.08
C ASP A 627 34.60 -2.88 0.99
N GLY A 628 34.73 -1.56 0.83
CA GLY A 628 35.60 -0.93 -0.17
C GLY A 628 34.87 -0.48 -1.44
N GLU A 629 33.64 -0.98 -1.69
CA GLU A 629 32.86 -0.64 -2.88
C GLU A 629 31.75 0.37 -2.54
N LYS A 630 31.86 1.58 -3.10
CA LYS A 630 30.97 2.72 -2.77
C LYS A 630 29.50 2.44 -3.06
N TYR A 631 29.21 1.66 -4.09
CA TYR A 631 27.85 1.36 -4.54
C TYR A 631 27.44 -0.09 -4.25
N GLY A 632 28.24 -0.83 -3.49
CA GLY A 632 28.11 -2.29 -3.38
C GLY A 632 28.56 -3.01 -4.66
N VAL A 633 28.28 -4.30 -4.69
CA VAL A 633 28.59 -5.19 -5.81
C VAL A 633 27.33 -5.89 -6.29
N LEU A 634 27.23 -6.08 -7.59
CA LEU A 634 26.11 -6.77 -8.22
C LEU A 634 26.47 -8.24 -8.39
N PRO A 635 25.78 -9.20 -7.75
CA PRO A 635 26.03 -10.62 -8.00
C PRO A 635 25.95 -10.93 -9.50
N ILE A 636 26.86 -11.76 -10.02
CA ILE A 636 26.91 -12.03 -11.46
C ILE A 636 25.62 -12.65 -12.01
N ASP A 637 24.93 -13.44 -11.19
CA ASP A 637 23.65 -14.01 -11.56
C ASP A 637 22.55 -12.95 -11.76
N ASP A 638 22.69 -11.76 -11.16
CA ASP A 638 21.73 -10.65 -11.21
C ASP A 638 22.05 -9.61 -12.30
N VAL A 639 23.17 -9.73 -13.01
CA VAL A 639 23.56 -8.83 -14.12
C VAL A 639 22.48 -8.77 -15.20
N LYS A 640 21.89 -9.93 -15.56
CA LYS A 640 20.80 -9.99 -16.55
C LYS A 640 19.59 -9.19 -16.05
N SER A 641 19.23 -9.36 -14.78
CA SER A 641 18.09 -8.71 -14.13
C SER A 641 18.26 -7.19 -14.07
N ALA A 642 19.46 -6.72 -13.73
CA ALA A 642 19.80 -5.29 -13.70
C ALA A 642 19.72 -4.64 -15.10
N LEU A 643 20.26 -5.30 -16.15
CA LEU A 643 20.17 -4.81 -17.53
C LEU A 643 18.73 -4.76 -18.05
N ILE A 644 17.89 -5.72 -17.67
CA ILE A 644 16.46 -5.72 -17.99
C ILE A 644 15.73 -4.58 -17.28
N ALA A 645 16.01 -4.37 -15.99
CA ALA A 645 15.42 -3.28 -15.21
C ALA A 645 15.74 -1.90 -15.79
N LEU A 646 16.94 -1.74 -16.36
CA LEU A 646 17.38 -0.55 -17.06
C LEU A 646 16.75 -0.37 -18.46
N GLY A 647 16.00 -1.36 -18.96
CA GLY A 647 15.41 -1.31 -20.30
C GLY A 647 16.43 -1.50 -21.43
N VAL A 648 17.59 -2.09 -21.12
CA VAL A 648 18.65 -2.46 -22.09
C VAL A 648 18.97 -3.96 -21.99
N PRO A 649 17.97 -4.85 -22.22
CA PRO A 649 18.20 -6.27 -22.12
C PRO A 649 19.30 -6.73 -23.09
N PRO A 650 20.07 -7.76 -22.73
CA PRO A 650 20.96 -8.40 -23.70
C PRO A 650 20.13 -9.00 -24.84
N SER A 651 20.55 -8.71 -26.06
CA SER A 651 19.92 -9.12 -27.32
C SER A 651 20.09 -10.62 -27.58
N SER A 652 21.09 -11.26 -26.94
CA SER A 652 21.29 -12.70 -27.01
C SER A 652 22.01 -13.26 -25.78
N HIS A 653 21.94 -14.59 -25.61
CA HIS A 653 22.71 -15.29 -24.57
C HIS A 653 24.23 -15.20 -24.80
N ALA A 654 24.68 -15.04 -26.05
CA ALA A 654 26.09 -14.86 -26.35
C ALA A 654 26.60 -13.51 -25.85
N GLU A 655 25.79 -12.46 -26.05
CA GLU A 655 26.10 -11.10 -25.58
C GLU A 655 26.08 -11.03 -24.04
N LEU A 656 25.10 -11.65 -23.38
CA LEU A 656 25.09 -11.72 -21.92
C LEU A 656 26.35 -12.41 -21.38
N LYS A 657 26.81 -13.48 -22.04
CA LYS A 657 28.03 -14.19 -21.64
C LYS A 657 29.29 -13.32 -21.82
N GLU A 658 29.32 -12.50 -22.86
CA GLU A 658 30.38 -11.52 -23.09
C GLU A 658 30.36 -10.44 -22.00
N PHE A 659 29.20 -9.89 -21.66
CA PHE A 659 29.07 -8.92 -20.57
C PHE A 659 29.51 -9.49 -19.24
N VAL A 660 29.05 -10.70 -18.88
CA VAL A 660 29.49 -11.37 -17.64
C VAL A 660 31.00 -11.56 -17.64
N SER A 661 31.60 -11.98 -18.77
CA SER A 661 33.06 -12.13 -18.89
C SER A 661 33.83 -10.82 -18.77
N ILE A 662 33.22 -9.68 -19.11
CA ILE A 662 33.81 -8.34 -18.97
C ILE A 662 33.68 -7.84 -17.53
N LEU A 663 32.54 -8.11 -16.90
CA LEU A 663 32.22 -7.65 -15.54
C LEU A 663 32.92 -8.46 -14.46
N ASP A 664 33.17 -9.74 -14.71
CA ASP A 664 33.82 -10.66 -13.78
C ASP A 664 34.90 -11.48 -14.50
N PRO A 665 36.04 -10.85 -14.86
CA PRO A 665 37.12 -11.52 -15.59
C PRO A 665 37.85 -12.57 -14.74
N ASP A 666 37.87 -12.39 -13.41
CA ASP A 666 38.57 -13.26 -12.46
C ASP A 666 37.65 -14.34 -11.83
N ASN A 667 36.36 -14.34 -12.20
CA ASN A 667 35.33 -15.25 -11.71
C ASN A 667 35.13 -15.18 -10.19
N ASP A 668 35.18 -13.95 -9.67
CA ASP A 668 34.93 -13.55 -8.28
C ASP A 668 33.45 -13.66 -7.90
N GLY A 669 32.55 -13.75 -8.89
CA GLY A 669 31.11 -13.95 -8.70
C GLY A 669 30.30 -12.66 -8.53
N TYR A 670 30.92 -11.50 -8.68
CA TYR A 670 30.24 -10.20 -8.62
C TYR A 670 30.82 -9.17 -9.61
N ALA A 671 30.01 -8.18 -9.98
CA ALA A 671 30.36 -7.03 -10.81
C ALA A 671 30.41 -5.76 -9.97
N THR A 672 31.46 -4.94 -10.15
CA THR A 672 31.52 -3.61 -9.55
C THR A 672 30.77 -2.58 -10.40
N PHE A 673 30.46 -1.43 -9.81
CA PHE A 673 29.62 -0.42 -10.45
C PHE A 673 30.24 0.19 -11.72
N GLU A 674 31.54 0.46 -11.73
CA GLU A 674 32.20 1.12 -12.88
C GLU A 674 32.18 0.25 -14.16
N PRO A 675 32.56 -1.05 -14.12
CA PRO A 675 32.41 -1.95 -15.27
C PRO A 675 30.95 -2.10 -15.74
N PHE A 676 30.00 -2.22 -14.80
CA PHE A 676 28.58 -2.31 -15.14
C PHE A 676 28.07 -1.04 -15.84
N PHE A 677 28.48 0.12 -15.34
CA PHE A 677 28.16 1.42 -15.93
C PHE A 677 28.66 1.54 -17.37
N ALA A 678 29.88 1.08 -17.63
CA ALA A 678 30.46 1.11 -18.98
C ALA A 678 29.66 0.27 -19.99
N ILE A 679 29.20 -0.92 -19.59
CA ILE A 679 28.36 -1.78 -20.45
C ILE A 679 27.00 -1.11 -20.73
N CYS A 680 26.37 -0.54 -19.71
CA CYS A 680 25.09 0.15 -19.86
C CYS A 680 25.20 1.37 -20.79
N ALA A 681 26.29 2.13 -20.67
CA ALA A 681 26.55 3.27 -21.55
C ALA A 681 26.67 2.85 -23.02
N LEU A 682 27.41 1.76 -23.30
CA LEU A 682 27.54 1.22 -24.66
C LEU A 682 26.19 0.83 -25.26
N LYS A 683 25.30 0.22 -24.45
CA LYS A 683 23.93 -0.13 -24.85
C LYS A 683 23.07 1.09 -25.16
N PHE A 684 23.17 2.17 -24.38
CA PHE A 684 22.43 3.41 -24.66
C PHE A 684 22.86 4.05 -25.99
N HIS A 685 24.16 4.12 -26.26
CA HIS A 685 24.66 4.63 -27.55
C HIS A 685 24.21 3.78 -28.75
N THR A 686 24.07 2.47 -28.56
CA THR A 686 23.60 1.56 -29.62
C THR A 686 22.11 1.75 -29.91
N ARG A 687 21.30 2.03 -28.87
CA ARG A 687 19.86 2.29 -28.98
C ARG A 687 19.54 3.60 -29.71
N GLU A 688 20.31 4.66 -29.48
CA GLU A 688 20.14 5.93 -30.20
C GLU A 688 20.45 5.77 -31.70
N HIS A 689 21.49 5.00 -32.03
CA HIS A 689 21.89 4.76 -33.41
C HIS A 689 20.83 4.03 -34.24
N ASP A 690 20.10 3.07 -33.65
CA ASP A 690 18.98 2.38 -34.29
C ASP A 690 17.76 3.30 -34.45
N SER A 691 17.52 4.22 -33.51
CA SER A 691 16.40 5.18 -33.57
C SER A 691 16.58 6.25 -34.66
N ASP A 692 17.82 6.70 -34.87
CA ASP A 692 18.16 7.66 -35.93
C ASP A 692 18.16 7.00 -37.31
N ALA A 693 18.60 5.74 -37.41
CA ALA A 693 18.49 4.94 -38.62
C ALA A 693 17.02 4.73 -39.01
N HIS A 694 16.17 4.33 -38.06
CA HIS A 694 14.73 4.16 -38.31
C HIS A 694 14.05 5.47 -38.71
N ARG A 695 14.38 6.59 -38.07
CA ARG A 695 13.85 7.91 -38.44
C ARG A 695 14.28 8.31 -39.86
N ALA A 696 15.51 7.99 -40.26
CA ALA A 696 15.98 8.22 -41.63
C ALA A 696 15.24 7.32 -42.65
N GLU A 697 15.00 6.05 -42.33
CA GLU A 697 14.25 5.12 -43.18
C GLU A 697 12.78 5.55 -43.35
N VAL A 698 12.14 6.02 -42.28
CA VAL A 698 10.77 6.55 -42.32
C VAL A 698 10.71 7.80 -43.20
N GLU A 699 11.67 8.72 -43.08
CA GLU A 699 11.73 9.93 -43.89
C GLU A 699 11.98 9.61 -45.38
N GLU A 700 12.87 8.66 -45.68
CA GLU A 700 13.11 8.21 -47.05
C GLU A 700 11.86 7.56 -47.66
N ALA A 701 11.21 6.65 -46.92
CA ALA A 701 9.98 6.01 -47.35
C ALA A 701 8.84 7.02 -47.54
N PHE A 702 8.69 7.99 -46.62
CA PHE A 702 7.68 9.04 -46.72
C PHE A 702 7.90 9.90 -47.98
N ARG A 703 9.15 10.25 -48.28
CA ARG A 703 9.52 11.00 -49.50
C ARG A 703 9.26 10.23 -50.79
N LEU A 704 9.32 8.89 -50.78
CA LEU A 704 8.92 8.10 -51.95
C LEU A 704 7.41 8.24 -52.24
N PHE A 705 6.57 8.26 -51.21
CA PHE A 705 5.14 8.47 -51.37
C PHE A 705 4.81 9.90 -51.82
N THR A 706 5.51 10.91 -51.31
CA THR A 706 5.30 12.31 -51.75
C THR A 706 6.05 12.67 -53.04
N ASN A 707 6.81 11.73 -53.62
CA ASN A 707 7.69 11.96 -54.77
C ASN A 707 8.63 13.16 -54.54
N GLY A 708 9.13 13.28 -53.31
CA GLY A 708 10.05 14.33 -52.88
C GLY A 708 9.44 15.73 -52.73
N GLN A 709 8.11 15.87 -52.79
CA GLN A 709 7.43 17.13 -52.51
C GLN A 709 7.24 17.32 -50.99
N ASP A 710 7.46 18.54 -50.52
CA ASP A 710 7.19 18.91 -49.14
C ASP A 710 5.68 18.96 -48.89
N GLY A 711 5.24 18.32 -47.80
CA GLY A 711 3.84 18.28 -47.39
C GLY A 711 3.29 16.86 -47.20
N PRO A 712 1.99 16.75 -46.84
CA PRO A 712 1.39 15.47 -46.49
C PRO A 712 1.17 14.57 -47.70
N ILE A 713 1.02 13.26 -47.46
CA ILE A 713 0.60 12.31 -48.49
C ILE A 713 -0.87 12.62 -48.84
N THR A 714 -1.12 12.96 -50.11
CA THR A 714 -2.45 13.32 -50.61
C THR A 714 -3.07 12.17 -51.40
N LEU A 715 -4.37 12.29 -51.69
CA LEU A 715 -5.08 11.34 -52.56
C LEU A 715 -4.40 11.20 -53.94
N GLY A 716 -3.82 12.29 -54.46
CA GLY A 716 -3.06 12.27 -55.71
C GLY A 716 -1.74 11.50 -55.61
N HIS A 717 -1.13 11.42 -54.42
CA HIS A 717 0.04 10.60 -54.17
C HIS A 717 -0.32 9.10 -54.16
N LEU A 718 -1.37 8.73 -53.43
CA LEU A 718 -1.79 7.32 -53.36
C LEU A 718 -2.26 6.77 -54.72
N ARG A 719 -3.01 7.55 -55.52
CA ARG A 719 -3.38 7.15 -56.90
C ARG A 719 -2.16 6.83 -57.76
N ARG A 720 -1.09 7.62 -57.61
CA ARG A 720 0.16 7.42 -58.35
C ARG A 720 0.87 6.15 -57.91
N VAL A 721 0.96 5.95 -56.60
CA VAL A 721 1.59 4.74 -56.03
C VAL A 721 0.83 3.49 -56.47
N ALA A 722 -0.51 3.47 -56.37
CA ALA A 722 -1.33 2.36 -56.85
C ALA A 722 -1.12 2.07 -58.35
N ALA A 723 -1.03 3.12 -59.18
CA ALA A 723 -0.75 2.98 -60.61
C ALA A 723 0.66 2.42 -60.89
N VAL A 724 1.67 2.79 -60.10
CA VAL A 724 3.04 2.24 -60.20
C VAL A 724 3.07 0.77 -59.79
N LEU A 725 2.32 0.41 -58.74
CA LEU A 725 2.19 -0.97 -58.27
C LEU A 725 1.28 -1.83 -59.16
N LYS A 726 0.62 -1.22 -60.15
CA LYS A 726 -0.39 -1.87 -61.02
C LYS A 726 -1.55 -2.49 -60.25
N GLU A 727 -1.89 -1.89 -59.12
CA GLU A 727 -3.06 -2.27 -58.33
C GLU A 727 -4.25 -1.42 -58.76
N ASP A 728 -5.38 -2.09 -59.03
CA ASP A 728 -6.64 -1.42 -59.36
C ASP A 728 -7.39 -1.13 -58.06
N VAL A 729 -7.16 0.07 -57.52
CA VAL A 729 -7.75 0.52 -56.25
C VAL A 729 -8.74 1.64 -56.55
N ASP A 730 -9.98 1.48 -56.09
CA ASP A 730 -11.02 2.48 -56.31
C ASP A 730 -10.76 3.77 -55.51
N GLU A 731 -11.37 4.87 -55.96
CA GLU A 731 -11.13 6.18 -55.36
C GLU A 731 -11.76 6.34 -53.96
N GLU A 732 -12.75 5.53 -53.60
CA GLU A 732 -13.37 5.55 -52.27
C GLU A 732 -12.44 4.90 -51.23
N LEU A 733 -11.85 3.76 -51.56
CA LEU A 733 -10.88 3.06 -50.73
C LEU A 733 -9.63 3.91 -50.48
N LEU A 734 -9.14 4.63 -51.49
CA LEU A 734 -8.02 5.55 -51.29
C LEU A 734 -8.35 6.73 -50.36
N LYS A 735 -9.61 7.16 -50.30
CA LYS A 735 -10.07 8.19 -49.34
C LYS A 735 -10.17 7.61 -47.94
N ASP A 736 -10.68 6.39 -47.81
CA ASP A 736 -10.78 5.68 -46.54
C ASP A 736 -9.41 5.42 -45.92
N MET A 737 -8.41 5.03 -46.73
CA MET A 737 -7.02 4.89 -46.28
C MET A 737 -6.45 6.20 -45.69
N ILE A 738 -6.76 7.35 -46.29
CA ILE A 738 -6.35 8.64 -45.75
C ILE A 738 -7.09 8.95 -44.45
N LEU A 739 -8.40 8.71 -44.39
CA LEU A 739 -9.19 8.98 -43.19
C LEU A 739 -8.78 8.07 -42.03
N GLU A 740 -8.48 6.80 -42.28
CA GLU A 740 -8.02 5.86 -41.27
C GLU A 740 -6.64 6.27 -40.72
N ALA A 741 -5.69 6.56 -41.61
CA ALA A 741 -4.34 6.98 -41.23
C ALA A 741 -4.33 8.29 -40.42
N ASN A 742 -5.29 9.18 -40.71
CA ASN A 742 -5.28 10.56 -40.24
C ASN A 742 -6.32 10.83 -39.13
N GLY A 743 -6.97 9.77 -38.63
CA GLY A 743 -7.93 9.83 -37.53
C GLY A 743 -9.28 10.47 -37.88
N GLY A 744 -9.65 10.48 -39.17
CA GLY A 744 -10.94 10.97 -39.66
C GLY A 744 -11.02 12.49 -39.81
N VAL A 745 -9.89 13.20 -39.76
CA VAL A 745 -9.82 14.68 -39.78
C VAL A 745 -10.24 15.25 -41.14
N GLY A 746 -10.18 14.44 -42.19
CA GLY A 746 -10.64 14.78 -43.53
C GLY A 746 -9.58 14.54 -44.60
N VAL A 747 -10.03 14.17 -45.81
CA VAL A 747 -9.16 13.77 -46.93
C VAL A 747 -8.25 14.92 -47.39
N ALA A 748 -8.71 16.17 -47.30
CA ALA A 748 -7.96 17.34 -47.76
C ALA A 748 -6.67 17.62 -46.97
N ARG A 749 -6.59 17.15 -45.72
CA ARG A 749 -5.40 17.31 -44.87
C ARG A 749 -4.28 16.35 -45.25
N GLY A 750 -4.62 15.20 -45.84
CA GLY A 750 -3.66 14.13 -46.12
C GLY A 750 -3.12 13.46 -44.85
N VAL A 751 -1.99 12.75 -45.00
CA VAL A 751 -1.30 11.99 -43.95
C VAL A 751 0.08 12.58 -43.70
N GLY A 752 0.39 12.94 -42.45
CA GLY A 752 1.71 13.43 -42.04
C GLY A 752 2.74 12.31 -41.81
N ALA A 753 4.02 12.66 -41.64
CA ALA A 753 5.11 11.68 -41.47
C ALA A 753 4.93 10.80 -40.21
N GLU A 754 4.48 11.36 -39.09
CA GLU A 754 4.22 10.60 -37.86
C GLU A 754 3.02 9.65 -37.99
N GLU A 755 2.03 10.03 -38.80
CA GLU A 755 0.85 9.20 -39.07
C GLU A 755 1.21 8.06 -40.04
N PHE A 756 2.06 8.35 -41.02
CA PHE A 756 2.63 7.35 -41.91
C PHE A 756 3.48 6.32 -41.16
N ASP A 757 4.36 6.74 -40.26
CA ASP A 757 5.15 5.84 -39.40
C ASP A 757 4.24 4.88 -38.61
N ARG A 758 3.20 5.42 -37.97
CA ARG A 758 2.22 4.65 -37.21
C ARG A 758 1.52 3.59 -38.06
N VAL A 759 1.08 3.95 -39.27
CA VAL A 759 0.41 3.03 -40.20
C VAL A 759 1.36 1.92 -40.65
N MET A 760 2.60 2.27 -40.98
CA MET A 760 3.60 1.30 -41.43
C MET A 760 4.02 0.34 -40.30
N LYS A 761 4.03 0.81 -39.04
CA LYS A 761 4.17 -0.04 -37.85
C LYS A 761 2.97 -0.97 -37.66
N SER A 762 1.74 -0.48 -37.78
CA SER A 762 0.55 -1.34 -37.66
C SER A 762 0.44 -2.37 -38.77
N ALA A 763 0.97 -2.06 -39.96
CA ALA A 763 1.07 -2.97 -41.09
C ALA A 763 2.25 -3.95 -40.97
N GLY A 764 3.09 -3.82 -39.93
CA GLY A 764 4.24 -4.70 -39.67
C GLY A 764 5.41 -4.52 -40.65
N VAL A 765 5.48 -3.38 -41.34
CA VAL A 765 6.59 -3.04 -42.26
C VAL A 765 7.85 -2.68 -41.49
N TRP A 766 7.69 -1.97 -40.37
CA TRP A 766 8.72 -1.70 -39.39
C TRP A 766 8.54 -2.63 -38.18
N ARG A 767 9.61 -3.19 -37.62
CA ARG A 767 9.55 -4.08 -36.44
C ARG A 767 9.99 -3.39 -35.18
#